data_AF-A0A970PC70-F1
#
_entry.id   AF-A0A970PC70-F1
#
_cell.length_a   1.000
_cell.length_b   1.000
_cell.length_c   1.000
_cell.angle_alpha   90.00
_cell.angle_beta   90.00
_cell.angle_gamma   90.00
#
_symmetry.space_group_name_H-M   'P 1'
#
loop_
_entity.id
_entity.type
_entity.pdbx_description
1 polymer ?
#
loop_
_entity_poly.entity_id
_entity_poly.type
_entity_poly.pdbx_seq_one_letter_code
_entity_poly.pdbx_strand_id
1 'polypeptide(L)'
;MSATTRVELHCHSIYSDGSLPPGALVEQLAADGVAHASLTDHDTLEGLQAFRNAASRNGIGFITGVEITTLCNGQEAHLLAYGFDPEHRQLLRLLDAVRVSKPPTSENLAGAIRHRSSMPPDDGETPRNGRVQIEEAIETVHAAGGRTFLAHPFTLESDPDRLDPLLGELKSQGLDGVEAIYGRYSESEQQQLRSLAQQHDLLVSGGSDVHDRGGAGRSPLGVDMPTELWKRFRDATGRGRRSLDEASHDQPRHRMKRRHFLLHVLVPTVLAMSLFVGAIFAVFLPAFERSLLDRKRETIRELTQSAWSILAAYERDVQSGLLNPVEAREMAARRIEDLRYGSEGKDYFWIQDLQPRIIMHPYRPELNGTDVSDYVDQRGVRIFVKFAEVARESGGGYVNYVWQWKDDPRRFAPKESYVKIFEPWGWVIGTGLYTEDVQAEIESLETNLLRTSVGIAVLVALLLLYVLRQSLRVERARSQAEEGLRESTARYRSLVEATSEGTLLVQDGRCRYGNAILLEAADCRQEELQLLDLDDLLPRRAENAEVWAEIERVEAGEPASGGIEGVLRRSDDTLVECIFAISAMSLAGIRGLILLVTPLGRAAGRSGAAEASSGIAHQALGEIAEAAPIGLLRARPTSQGTVLRYNRAAEPLLAAVQEAAPGGVMTLPPLFPDQAAWEEFLQETRRDGKAERTLRLPIGDPRSLSVRIEAVVTRDERDEPRYLDCSIEDVTATARQQARREALIERLQASMLFLHEPVAHLASEPVLADPDEPVREVVSRITAAEASAAVVTSPSGEPIGIFTDQDLRERIVAAGTDLQTPIGRVMTAPVKSIPENAEIYEALAAMERDSIQHLALEDRSGRVSGVVHHSELLQFPNYGPIVLARDIDRSDTVERVVSAALRAPTLAASLIESGAQPAQVTSMLTSVCDAATVRFIELARRELGPPPRPFVFLALGSHGREEMVLTSDQDNALVYADGAGDDAAVQEYFLDLGRRVCGWLDDAGYPYCRGEIMAQNPKWCRPLSVWKRYFEEWIRAAEPNDLLEFVAFFDFRPVSREQDDSAGRALADELREHVFTDAAGHPAFFSHLAQQALQFKPPVRLFGRIIAGGTAGEDARMVNLKDAQAPLTAFARLYALRERIEQTNTLDRLEALAGSAVLSDTSAEQTISAQESFTRLRLQQQAVALSAGREADNLVAYHRLGPVDQAMLNQSFAQVAAVQKRVSYDFLGGT
;
A
#
# COMPACT_ATOMS: atom_id res chain seq x y z
N MET A 1 -34.37 -44.42 -5.17
CA MET A 1 -34.24 -43.15 -5.89
C MET A 1 -33.65 -43.48 -7.25
N SER A 2 -34.18 -42.97 -8.36
CA SER A 2 -33.54 -43.15 -9.68
C SER A 2 -32.19 -42.45 -9.67
N ALA A 3 -31.15 -43.06 -10.25
CA ALA A 3 -29.86 -42.39 -10.39
C ALA A 3 -30.00 -41.08 -11.17
N THR A 4 -29.29 -40.04 -10.73
CA THR A 4 -29.25 -38.71 -11.36
C THR A 4 -27.80 -38.31 -11.62
N THR A 5 -27.59 -37.55 -12.69
CA THR A 5 -26.29 -36.97 -13.09
C THR A 5 -26.41 -35.46 -13.01
N ARG A 6 -25.53 -34.80 -12.25
CA ARG A 6 -25.51 -33.34 -12.14
C ARG A 6 -24.84 -32.72 -13.36
N VAL A 7 -25.55 -31.89 -14.12
CA VAL A 7 -25.08 -31.30 -15.39
C VAL A 7 -25.28 -29.79 -15.41
N GLU A 8 -24.46 -29.08 -16.18
CA GLU A 8 -24.64 -27.66 -16.48
C GLU A 8 -24.55 -27.43 -18.00
N LEU A 9 -25.68 -27.51 -18.69
CA LEU A 9 -25.70 -27.40 -20.14
C LEU A 9 -26.07 -25.99 -20.61
N HIS A 10 -26.32 -25.03 -19.72
CA HIS A 10 -26.69 -23.67 -20.08
C HIS A 10 -26.00 -22.67 -19.13
N CYS A 11 -24.87 -22.09 -19.57
CA CYS A 11 -24.13 -21.10 -18.78
C CYS A 11 -23.34 -20.11 -19.64
N HIS A 12 -23.09 -18.92 -19.09
CA HIS A 12 -22.50 -17.78 -19.78
C HIS A 12 -21.22 -17.27 -19.12
N SER A 13 -20.35 -16.67 -19.91
CA SER A 13 -19.05 -16.11 -19.50
C SER A 13 -18.88 -14.65 -19.94
N ILE A 14 -17.74 -14.03 -19.56
CA ILE A 14 -17.40 -12.65 -19.95
C ILE A 14 -17.32 -12.39 -21.46
N TYR A 15 -17.37 -13.44 -22.28
CA TYR A 15 -17.38 -13.31 -23.73
C TYR A 15 -18.77 -12.97 -24.28
N SER A 16 -19.82 -13.20 -23.50
CA SER A 16 -21.17 -12.69 -23.73
C SER A 16 -21.59 -11.75 -22.59
N ASP A 17 -22.48 -12.19 -21.70
CA ASP A 17 -23.07 -11.42 -20.60
C ASP A 17 -22.87 -12.07 -19.22
N GLY A 18 -22.02 -13.10 -19.14
CA GLY A 18 -21.59 -13.67 -17.86
C GLY A 18 -20.51 -12.82 -17.16
N SER A 19 -20.50 -12.82 -15.82
CA SER A 19 -19.47 -12.09 -15.03
C SER A 19 -18.14 -12.83 -14.83
N LEU A 20 -18.07 -14.12 -15.16
CA LEU A 20 -16.88 -14.94 -14.89
C LEU A 20 -16.12 -15.30 -16.17
N PRO A 21 -14.77 -15.23 -16.17
CA PRO A 21 -13.99 -15.80 -17.24
C PRO A 21 -14.21 -17.31 -17.32
N PRO A 22 -14.16 -17.94 -18.51
CA PRO A 22 -14.41 -19.36 -18.69
C PRO A 22 -13.66 -20.29 -17.72
N GLY A 23 -12.42 -19.95 -17.37
CA GLY A 23 -11.63 -20.72 -16.39
C GLY A 23 -12.23 -20.71 -14.98
N ALA A 24 -12.60 -19.53 -14.48
CA ALA A 24 -13.19 -19.38 -13.15
C ALA A 24 -14.61 -19.97 -13.07
N LEU A 25 -15.37 -19.89 -14.15
CA LEU A 25 -16.69 -20.51 -14.26
C LEU A 25 -16.59 -22.04 -14.11
N VAL A 26 -15.65 -22.67 -14.81
CA VAL A 26 -15.41 -24.12 -14.69
C VAL A 26 -14.95 -24.51 -13.28
N GLU A 27 -14.07 -23.75 -12.65
CA GLU A 27 -13.64 -24.02 -11.27
C GLU A 27 -14.84 -24.01 -10.30
N GLN A 28 -15.81 -23.11 -10.53
CA GLN A 28 -17.03 -23.07 -9.75
C GLN A 28 -17.95 -24.26 -10.00
N LEU A 29 -18.12 -24.67 -11.27
CA LEU A 29 -18.88 -25.88 -11.63
C LEU A 29 -18.27 -27.14 -11.02
N ALA A 30 -16.93 -27.23 -10.98
CA ALA A 30 -16.22 -28.33 -10.36
C ALA A 30 -16.47 -28.37 -8.85
N ALA A 31 -16.44 -27.21 -8.18
CA ALA A 31 -16.73 -27.10 -6.76
C ALA A 31 -18.17 -27.51 -6.40
N ASP A 32 -19.13 -27.28 -7.30
CA ASP A 32 -20.55 -27.63 -7.12
C ASP A 32 -20.87 -29.07 -7.60
N GLY A 33 -19.85 -29.87 -7.92
CA GLY A 33 -19.98 -31.29 -8.25
C GLY A 33 -20.58 -31.58 -9.64
N VAL A 34 -20.51 -30.63 -10.56
CA VAL A 34 -21.04 -30.78 -11.91
C VAL A 34 -20.20 -31.79 -12.71
N ALA A 35 -20.88 -32.77 -13.29
CA ALA A 35 -20.26 -33.87 -14.02
C ALA A 35 -19.90 -33.50 -15.46
N HIS A 36 -20.82 -32.82 -16.13
CA HIS A 36 -20.71 -32.45 -17.54
C HIS A 36 -21.21 -31.02 -17.72
N ALA A 37 -20.50 -30.25 -18.53
CA ALA A 37 -20.81 -28.85 -18.77
C ALA A 37 -20.69 -28.45 -20.23
N SER A 38 -21.48 -27.44 -20.61
CA SER A 38 -21.41 -26.77 -21.90
C SER A 38 -21.43 -25.27 -21.69
N LEU A 39 -20.47 -24.56 -22.30
CA LEU A 39 -20.49 -23.11 -22.35
C LEU A 39 -21.39 -22.70 -23.51
N THR A 40 -22.42 -21.92 -23.23
CA THR A 40 -23.43 -21.51 -24.20
C THR A 40 -23.53 -19.98 -24.24
N ASP A 41 -22.38 -19.31 -24.36
CA ASP A 41 -22.31 -17.86 -24.50
C ASP A 41 -23.24 -17.36 -25.62
N HIS A 42 -23.89 -16.22 -25.41
CA HIS A 42 -24.74 -15.60 -26.42
C HIS A 42 -23.97 -15.27 -27.70
N ASP A 43 -24.40 -15.89 -28.80
CA ASP A 43 -24.01 -15.62 -30.17
C ASP A 43 -22.49 -15.69 -30.46
N THR A 44 -21.66 -16.27 -29.57
CA THR A 44 -20.19 -16.28 -29.72
C THR A 44 -19.55 -17.58 -29.24
N LEU A 45 -18.43 -17.94 -29.86
CA LEU A 45 -17.60 -19.11 -29.49
C LEU A 45 -16.24 -18.71 -28.91
N GLU A 46 -15.96 -17.42 -28.71
CA GLU A 46 -14.62 -16.93 -28.30
C GLU A 46 -14.14 -17.55 -26.97
N GLY A 47 -15.05 -17.79 -26.02
CA GLY A 47 -14.75 -18.41 -24.73
C GLY A 47 -14.58 -19.94 -24.77
N LEU A 48 -15.03 -20.59 -25.85
CA LEU A 48 -15.21 -22.05 -25.93
C LEU A 48 -13.91 -22.83 -25.72
N GLN A 49 -12.80 -22.39 -26.33
CA GLN A 49 -11.52 -23.09 -26.20
C GLN A 49 -10.94 -22.94 -24.78
N ALA A 50 -11.07 -21.77 -24.18
CA ALA A 50 -10.61 -21.51 -22.81
C ALA A 50 -11.43 -22.34 -21.82
N PHE A 51 -12.75 -22.42 -22.01
CA PHE A 51 -13.65 -23.24 -21.22
C PHE A 51 -13.32 -24.73 -21.36
N ARG A 52 -13.17 -25.24 -22.59
CA ARG A 52 -12.81 -26.64 -22.86
C ARG A 52 -11.50 -27.03 -22.16
N ASN A 53 -10.48 -26.18 -22.26
CA ASN A 53 -9.18 -26.42 -21.62
C ASN A 53 -9.32 -26.44 -20.08
N ALA A 54 -10.12 -25.54 -19.51
CA ALA A 54 -10.39 -25.52 -18.08
C ALA A 54 -11.21 -26.74 -17.63
N ALA A 55 -12.25 -27.13 -18.38
CA ALA A 55 -13.11 -28.27 -18.07
C ALA A 55 -12.30 -29.56 -18.05
N SER A 56 -11.41 -29.73 -19.03
CA SER A 56 -10.46 -30.84 -19.08
C SER A 56 -9.55 -30.89 -17.85
N ARG A 57 -8.99 -29.74 -17.41
CA ARG A 57 -8.15 -29.66 -16.20
C ARG A 57 -8.90 -30.00 -14.91
N ASN A 58 -10.20 -29.71 -14.85
CA ASN A 58 -11.02 -29.91 -13.66
C ASN A 58 -11.85 -31.21 -13.72
N GLY A 59 -11.64 -32.07 -14.72
CA GLY A 59 -12.37 -33.33 -14.84
C GLY A 59 -13.87 -33.17 -15.09
N ILE A 60 -14.30 -32.11 -15.76
CA ILE A 60 -15.69 -31.95 -16.19
C ILE A 60 -15.79 -32.39 -17.66
N GLY A 61 -16.75 -33.27 -17.97
CA GLY A 61 -17.01 -33.67 -19.35
C GLY A 61 -17.55 -32.50 -20.17
N PHE A 62 -16.93 -32.20 -21.30
CA PHE A 62 -17.24 -31.00 -22.09
C PHE A 62 -18.06 -31.34 -23.34
N ILE A 63 -19.14 -30.60 -23.56
CA ILE A 63 -19.91 -30.62 -24.82
C ILE A 63 -19.85 -29.23 -25.44
N THR A 64 -19.50 -29.14 -26.72
CA THR A 64 -19.52 -27.88 -27.46
C THR A 64 -20.93 -27.30 -27.44
N GLY A 65 -21.07 -26.03 -27.06
CA GLY A 65 -22.34 -25.32 -26.94
C GLY A 65 -22.28 -23.88 -27.45
N VAL A 66 -23.43 -23.30 -27.75
CA VAL A 66 -23.67 -21.86 -27.96
C VAL A 66 -25.16 -21.58 -27.80
N GLU A 67 -25.52 -20.42 -27.26
CA GLU A 67 -26.91 -19.94 -27.27
C GLU A 67 -27.08 -18.92 -28.40
N ILE A 68 -27.98 -19.23 -29.33
CA ILE A 68 -28.22 -18.42 -30.53
C ILE A 68 -29.50 -17.62 -30.34
N THR A 69 -29.41 -16.31 -30.50
CA THR A 69 -30.56 -15.41 -30.50
C THR A 69 -31.31 -15.52 -31.81
N THR A 70 -32.58 -15.90 -31.75
CA THR A 70 -33.44 -16.12 -32.92
C THR A 70 -34.78 -15.41 -32.78
N LEU A 71 -35.56 -15.37 -33.85
CA LEU A 71 -36.96 -14.93 -33.83
C LEU A 71 -37.88 -16.12 -34.11
N CYS A 72 -38.86 -16.32 -33.23
CA CYS A 72 -39.97 -17.25 -33.40
C CYS A 72 -41.27 -16.45 -33.40
N ASN A 73 -42.06 -16.51 -34.48
CA ASN A 73 -43.32 -15.77 -34.63
C ASN A 73 -43.22 -14.25 -34.34
N GLY A 74 -42.05 -13.65 -34.61
CA GLY A 74 -41.78 -12.23 -34.38
C GLY A 74 -41.41 -11.86 -32.93
N GLN A 75 -41.33 -12.84 -32.03
CA GLN A 75 -40.79 -12.71 -30.68
C GLN A 75 -39.36 -13.26 -30.62
N GLU A 76 -38.52 -12.69 -29.74
CA GLU A 76 -37.17 -13.19 -29.50
C GLU A 76 -37.22 -14.53 -28.77
N ALA A 77 -36.51 -15.51 -29.29
CA ALA A 77 -36.41 -16.86 -28.74
C ALA A 77 -34.94 -17.28 -28.76
N HIS A 78 -34.50 -17.96 -27.71
CA HIS A 78 -33.13 -18.45 -27.63
C HIS A 78 -33.07 -19.94 -27.96
N LEU A 79 -32.11 -20.29 -28.80
CA LEU A 79 -31.89 -21.65 -29.27
C LEU A 79 -30.52 -22.13 -28.82
N LEU A 80 -30.50 -23.14 -27.96
CA LEU A 80 -29.28 -23.80 -27.51
C LEU A 80 -28.85 -24.81 -28.58
N ALA A 81 -27.61 -24.71 -29.02
CA ALA A 81 -27.01 -25.63 -29.97
C ALA A 81 -25.91 -26.45 -29.27
N TYR A 82 -25.89 -27.78 -29.47
CA TYR A 82 -24.89 -28.66 -28.87
C TYR A 82 -24.25 -29.62 -29.88
N GLY A 83 -22.99 -29.98 -29.64
CA GLY A 83 -22.32 -31.07 -30.38
C GLY A 83 -22.00 -30.78 -31.83
N PHE A 84 -21.98 -29.51 -32.24
CA PHE A 84 -21.62 -29.07 -33.59
C PHE A 84 -20.10 -28.91 -33.75
N ASP A 85 -19.64 -28.84 -35.02
CA ASP A 85 -18.28 -28.46 -35.39
C ASP A 85 -18.06 -26.93 -35.20
N PRO A 86 -17.20 -26.51 -34.25
CA PRO A 86 -16.96 -25.10 -33.97
C PRO A 86 -16.23 -24.36 -35.11
N GLU A 87 -15.64 -25.07 -36.07
CA GLU A 87 -15.00 -24.48 -37.26
C GLU A 87 -15.95 -24.37 -38.46
N HIS A 88 -17.21 -24.77 -38.31
CA HIS A 88 -18.19 -24.74 -39.40
C HIS A 88 -18.49 -23.32 -39.87
N ARG A 89 -18.02 -22.98 -41.08
CA ARG A 89 -18.03 -21.61 -41.61
C ARG A 89 -19.41 -20.97 -41.66
N GLN A 90 -20.46 -21.71 -41.99
CA GLN A 90 -21.81 -21.15 -42.10
C GLN A 90 -22.39 -20.79 -40.73
N LEU A 91 -22.07 -21.58 -39.70
CA LEU A 91 -22.50 -21.31 -38.34
C LEU A 91 -21.76 -20.09 -37.77
N LEU A 92 -20.44 -19.99 -37.97
CA LEU A 92 -19.65 -18.81 -37.58
C LEU A 92 -20.18 -17.53 -38.23
N ARG A 93 -20.54 -17.57 -39.53
CA ARG A 93 -21.15 -16.44 -40.23
C ARG A 93 -22.52 -16.06 -39.65
N LEU A 94 -23.35 -17.04 -39.29
CA LEU A 94 -24.66 -16.80 -38.68
C LEU A 94 -24.49 -16.09 -37.33
N LEU A 95 -23.60 -16.59 -36.47
CA LEU A 95 -23.27 -16.00 -35.17
C LEU A 95 -22.77 -14.56 -35.30
N ASP A 96 -21.85 -14.31 -36.23
CA ASP A 96 -21.35 -12.95 -36.50
C ASP A 96 -22.46 -12.02 -37.03
N ALA A 97 -23.36 -12.52 -37.89
CA ALA A 97 -24.47 -11.73 -38.42
C ALA A 97 -25.47 -11.31 -37.33
N VAL A 98 -25.75 -12.20 -36.37
CA VAL A 98 -26.61 -11.90 -35.22
C VAL A 98 -25.95 -10.85 -34.32
N ARG A 99 -24.66 -11.00 -34.00
CA ARG A 99 -23.89 -10.05 -33.16
C ARG A 99 -23.84 -8.63 -33.71
N VAL A 100 -23.64 -8.47 -35.02
CA VAL A 100 -23.51 -7.14 -35.66
C VAL A 100 -24.82 -6.34 -35.62
N SER A 101 -25.96 -6.99 -35.44
CA SER A 101 -27.28 -6.34 -35.45
C SER A 101 -27.81 -5.88 -34.10
N LYS A 102 -27.18 -6.28 -32.98
CA LYS A 102 -27.55 -5.83 -31.63
C LYS A 102 -26.95 -4.42 -31.34
N PRO A 103 -27.76 -3.41 -30.95
CA PRO A 103 -27.21 -2.13 -30.49
C PRO A 103 -26.48 -2.33 -29.14
N PRO A 104 -25.37 -1.61 -28.88
CA PRO A 104 -24.63 -1.78 -27.63
C PRO A 104 -25.47 -1.29 -26.45
N THR A 105 -25.87 -2.21 -25.58
CA THR A 105 -26.48 -1.93 -24.27
C THR A 105 -25.38 -1.66 -23.22
N SER A 106 -25.74 -1.02 -22.11
CA SER A 106 -24.82 -0.64 -21.02
C SER A 106 -24.06 -1.81 -20.40
N GLU A 107 -24.58 -3.04 -20.53
CA GLU A 107 -24.00 -4.26 -19.99
C GLU A 107 -22.96 -4.89 -20.94
N ASN A 108 -23.00 -4.60 -22.25
CA ASN A 108 -22.15 -5.24 -23.28
C ASN A 108 -20.99 -4.37 -23.81
N LEU A 109 -20.67 -3.27 -23.12
CA LEU A 109 -19.65 -2.30 -23.58
C LEU A 109 -18.21 -2.88 -23.59
N ALA A 110 -17.90 -3.82 -22.68
CA ALA A 110 -16.57 -4.40 -22.54
C ALA A 110 -16.22 -5.45 -23.61
N GLY A 111 -17.23 -6.09 -24.23
CA GLY A 111 -17.06 -6.97 -25.38
C GLY A 111 -16.91 -6.20 -26.69
N ALA A 112 -17.75 -5.18 -26.88
CA ALA A 112 -17.82 -4.39 -28.11
C ALA A 112 -16.53 -3.59 -28.43
N ILE A 113 -15.75 -3.20 -27.42
CA ILE A 113 -14.52 -2.40 -27.58
C ILE A 113 -13.32 -3.24 -28.07
N ARG A 114 -13.32 -4.56 -27.89
CA ARG A 114 -12.16 -5.42 -28.18
C ARG A 114 -12.05 -5.90 -29.64
N HIS A 115 -13.13 -5.90 -30.42
CA HIS A 115 -13.17 -6.63 -31.71
C HIS A 115 -12.99 -5.76 -32.98
N ARG A 116 -12.44 -4.54 -32.89
CA ARG A 116 -12.16 -3.71 -34.09
C ARG A 116 -10.84 -4.04 -34.83
N SER A 117 -10.10 -5.09 -34.46
CA SER A 117 -8.73 -5.31 -34.94
C SER A 117 -8.45 -6.59 -35.75
N SER A 118 -9.46 -7.40 -36.08
CA SER A 118 -9.26 -8.63 -36.88
C SER A 118 -10.42 -8.87 -37.86
N MET A 119 -10.30 -8.33 -39.07
CA MET A 119 -11.20 -8.58 -40.21
C MET A 119 -10.45 -9.35 -41.30
N PRO A 120 -10.99 -10.47 -41.83
CA PRO A 120 -10.64 -10.97 -43.16
C PRO A 120 -11.36 -10.14 -44.24
N PRO A 121 -10.90 -10.14 -45.50
CA PRO A 121 -11.51 -9.35 -46.57
C PRO A 121 -12.90 -9.89 -46.97
N ASP A 122 -13.82 -8.97 -47.22
CA ASP A 122 -15.22 -9.15 -47.59
C ASP A 122 -15.44 -9.86 -48.94
N ASP A 123 -16.07 -11.03 -48.89
CA ASP A 123 -16.62 -11.78 -50.02
C ASP A 123 -18.14 -11.94 -49.93
N GLY A 124 -18.87 -10.82 -49.96
CA GLY A 124 -20.04 -10.62 -50.84
C GLY A 124 -21.39 -11.30 -50.50
N GLU A 125 -21.50 -12.13 -49.46
CA GLU A 125 -22.75 -12.80 -49.07
C GLU A 125 -23.03 -12.69 -47.56
N THR A 126 -23.09 -11.47 -47.01
CA THR A 126 -23.55 -11.23 -45.63
C THR A 126 -25.09 -11.18 -45.57
N PRO A 127 -25.75 -11.90 -44.62
CA PRO A 127 -27.20 -11.86 -44.44
C PRO A 127 -27.70 -10.44 -44.13
N ARG A 128 -28.71 -9.99 -44.88
CA ARG A 128 -29.09 -8.57 -45.02
C ARG A 128 -29.81 -7.90 -43.84
N ASN A 129 -29.95 -8.49 -42.65
CA ASN A 129 -30.61 -7.80 -41.52
C ASN A 129 -30.35 -8.32 -40.10
N GLY A 130 -29.42 -9.26 -39.88
CA GLY A 130 -29.02 -9.81 -38.56
C GLY A 130 -30.10 -10.36 -37.62
N ARG A 131 -31.37 -10.34 -38.05
CA ARG A 131 -32.52 -11.00 -37.42
C ARG A 131 -32.70 -12.38 -38.04
N VAL A 132 -32.18 -13.40 -37.38
CA VAL A 132 -32.24 -14.80 -37.83
C VAL A 132 -33.54 -15.45 -37.34
N GLN A 133 -34.30 -16.09 -38.24
CA GLN A 133 -35.49 -16.86 -37.85
C GLN A 133 -35.07 -18.20 -37.23
N ILE A 134 -35.86 -18.73 -36.30
CA ILE A 134 -35.52 -19.95 -35.55
C ILE A 134 -35.30 -21.15 -36.49
N GLU A 135 -36.03 -21.23 -37.61
CA GLU A 135 -35.90 -22.30 -38.60
C GLU A 135 -34.52 -22.28 -39.29
N GLU A 136 -34.03 -21.09 -39.66
CA GLU A 136 -32.73 -20.90 -40.31
C GLU A 136 -31.58 -21.28 -39.36
N ALA A 137 -31.72 -20.97 -38.07
CA ALA A 137 -30.76 -21.37 -37.05
C ALA A 137 -30.74 -22.90 -36.85
N ILE A 138 -31.91 -23.55 -36.80
CA ILE A 138 -32.02 -25.01 -36.69
C ILE A 138 -31.30 -25.70 -37.85
N GLU A 139 -31.61 -25.30 -39.09
CA GLU A 139 -30.97 -25.87 -40.29
C GLU A 139 -29.45 -25.69 -40.27
N THR A 140 -28.95 -24.51 -39.86
CA THR A 140 -27.51 -24.22 -39.85
C THR A 140 -26.76 -25.01 -38.79
N VAL A 141 -27.35 -25.20 -37.61
CA VAL A 141 -26.75 -26.03 -36.54
C VAL A 141 -26.72 -27.50 -36.94
N HIS A 142 -27.77 -28.01 -37.57
CA HIS A 142 -27.80 -29.37 -38.10
C HIS A 142 -26.78 -29.61 -39.20
N ALA A 143 -26.57 -28.63 -40.08
CA ALA A 143 -25.53 -28.67 -41.10
C ALA A 143 -24.12 -28.75 -40.49
N ALA A 144 -23.90 -28.09 -39.35
CA ALA A 144 -22.69 -28.18 -38.54
C ALA A 144 -22.59 -29.49 -37.71
N GLY A 145 -23.54 -30.41 -37.85
CA GLY A 145 -23.58 -31.70 -37.16
C GLY A 145 -24.13 -31.65 -35.73
N GLY A 146 -24.61 -30.49 -35.27
CA GLY A 146 -25.15 -30.30 -33.93
C GLY A 146 -26.64 -30.61 -33.79
N ARG A 147 -27.15 -30.46 -32.57
CA ARG A 147 -28.56 -30.60 -32.17
C ARG A 147 -29.07 -29.33 -31.53
N THR A 148 -30.35 -29.04 -31.69
CA THR A 148 -30.96 -27.78 -31.20
C THR A 148 -32.03 -27.99 -30.15
N PHE A 149 -32.02 -27.13 -29.15
CA PHE A 149 -32.91 -27.16 -28.00
C PHE A 149 -33.50 -25.78 -27.76
N LEU A 150 -34.80 -25.70 -27.52
CA LEU A 150 -35.42 -24.43 -27.12
C LEU A 150 -35.02 -24.12 -25.67
N ALA A 151 -34.31 -22.99 -25.46
CA ALA A 151 -33.91 -22.52 -24.14
C ALA A 151 -35.11 -21.95 -23.40
N HIS A 152 -35.16 -22.16 -22.07
CA HIS A 152 -36.19 -21.63 -21.17
C HIS A 152 -37.59 -21.40 -21.83
N PRO A 153 -38.33 -22.48 -22.19
CA PRO A 153 -39.53 -22.38 -23.02
C PRO A 153 -40.67 -21.50 -22.48
N PHE A 154 -40.87 -21.43 -21.15
CA PHE A 154 -41.90 -20.59 -20.54
C PHE A 154 -41.61 -19.08 -20.61
N THR A 155 -40.37 -18.67 -20.93
CA THR A 155 -40.04 -17.28 -21.26
C THR A 155 -40.63 -16.87 -22.61
N LEU A 156 -40.73 -17.82 -23.55
CA LEU A 156 -41.33 -17.58 -24.87
C LEU A 156 -42.87 -17.65 -24.81
N GLU A 157 -43.42 -18.68 -24.18
CA GLU A 157 -44.86 -18.80 -23.91
C GLU A 157 -45.10 -19.43 -22.53
N SER A 158 -45.58 -18.60 -21.60
CA SER A 158 -45.82 -18.99 -20.20
C SER A 158 -47.01 -19.94 -20.00
N ASP A 159 -47.91 -20.03 -20.97
CA ASP A 159 -49.12 -20.87 -20.89
C ASP A 159 -48.89 -22.25 -21.53
N PRO A 160 -48.87 -23.33 -20.75
CA PRO A 160 -48.57 -24.67 -21.26
C PRO A 160 -49.52 -25.16 -22.36
N ASP A 161 -50.80 -24.74 -22.32
CA ASP A 161 -51.80 -25.14 -23.32
C ASP A 161 -51.54 -24.46 -24.67
N ARG A 162 -50.83 -23.32 -24.68
CA ARG A 162 -50.37 -22.62 -25.88
C ARG A 162 -48.94 -23.02 -26.28
N LEU A 163 -48.13 -23.48 -25.34
CA LEU A 163 -46.79 -24.01 -25.60
C LEU A 163 -46.83 -25.38 -26.30
N ASP A 164 -47.78 -26.25 -25.97
CA ASP A 164 -47.96 -27.57 -26.60
C ASP A 164 -48.02 -27.49 -28.15
N PRO A 165 -48.94 -26.71 -28.77
CA PRO A 165 -48.98 -26.60 -30.23
C PRO A 165 -47.73 -25.93 -30.83
N LEU A 166 -47.09 -24.99 -30.12
CA LEU A 166 -45.86 -24.33 -30.56
C LEU A 166 -44.67 -25.32 -30.61
N LEU A 167 -44.53 -26.18 -29.61
CA LEU A 167 -43.52 -27.24 -29.61
C LEU A 167 -43.75 -28.24 -30.74
N GLY A 168 -45.01 -28.57 -31.04
CA GLY A 168 -45.37 -29.39 -32.20
C GLY A 168 -44.95 -28.74 -33.54
N GLU A 169 -45.14 -27.42 -33.67
CA GLU A 169 -44.69 -26.65 -34.84
C GLU A 169 -43.17 -26.64 -34.96
N LEU A 170 -42.43 -26.25 -33.91
CA LEU A 170 -40.97 -26.22 -33.90
C LEU A 170 -40.36 -27.63 -34.12
N LYS A 171 -40.99 -28.68 -33.59
CA LYS A 171 -40.58 -30.07 -33.87
C LYS A 171 -40.69 -30.40 -35.35
N SER A 172 -41.75 -29.96 -36.01
CA SER A 172 -41.92 -30.16 -37.46
C SER A 172 -40.88 -29.41 -38.30
N GLN A 173 -40.30 -28.35 -37.74
CA GLN A 173 -39.22 -27.56 -38.32
C GLN A 173 -37.82 -28.08 -37.98
N GLY A 174 -37.70 -29.16 -37.19
CA GLY A 174 -36.43 -29.82 -36.90
C GLY A 174 -35.90 -29.64 -35.47
N LEU A 175 -36.66 -29.04 -34.55
CA LEU A 175 -36.23 -28.95 -33.15
C LEU A 175 -35.96 -30.35 -32.55
N ASP A 176 -34.79 -30.56 -31.96
CA ASP A 176 -34.41 -31.86 -31.40
C ASP A 176 -34.84 -32.03 -29.94
N GLY A 177 -34.86 -30.94 -29.17
CA GLY A 177 -35.20 -30.99 -27.76
C GLY A 177 -35.64 -29.67 -27.13
N VAL A 178 -35.88 -29.71 -25.83
CA VAL A 178 -36.25 -28.54 -25.01
C VAL A 178 -35.50 -28.55 -23.69
N GLU A 179 -35.22 -27.38 -23.15
CA GLU A 179 -34.70 -27.22 -21.80
C GLU A 179 -35.83 -27.42 -20.78
N ALA A 180 -36.06 -28.67 -20.36
CA ALA A 180 -37.13 -29.01 -19.42
C ALA A 180 -36.68 -29.01 -17.95
N ILE A 181 -35.37 -29.05 -17.69
CA ILE A 181 -34.78 -29.02 -16.35
C ILE A 181 -34.00 -27.72 -16.19
N TYR A 182 -34.73 -26.64 -15.92
CA TYR A 182 -34.21 -25.28 -15.83
C TYR A 182 -34.24 -24.79 -14.39
N GLY A 183 -33.12 -24.28 -13.87
CA GLY A 183 -32.94 -23.96 -12.45
C GLY A 183 -33.94 -22.94 -11.86
N ARG A 184 -34.59 -22.11 -12.69
CA ARG A 184 -35.59 -21.13 -12.23
C ARG A 184 -37.03 -21.64 -12.29
N TYR A 185 -37.28 -22.81 -12.87
CA TYR A 185 -38.62 -23.41 -12.91
C TYR A 185 -38.89 -24.27 -11.69
N SER A 186 -40.13 -24.21 -11.19
CA SER A 186 -40.63 -25.09 -10.14
C SER A 186 -40.67 -26.55 -10.60
N GLU A 187 -40.66 -27.50 -9.66
CA GLU A 187 -40.76 -28.94 -9.98
C GLU A 187 -42.02 -29.27 -10.81
N SER A 188 -43.12 -28.55 -10.58
CA SER A 188 -44.37 -28.71 -11.35
C SER A 188 -44.18 -28.29 -12.81
N GLU A 189 -43.54 -27.15 -13.06
CA GLU A 189 -43.22 -26.63 -14.39
C GLU A 189 -42.24 -27.55 -15.13
N GLN A 190 -41.19 -28.02 -14.45
CA GLN A 190 -40.23 -28.98 -15.02
C GLN A 190 -40.90 -30.33 -15.33
N GLN A 191 -41.80 -30.81 -14.47
CA GLN A 191 -42.57 -32.03 -14.74
C GLN A 191 -43.48 -31.86 -15.97
N GLN A 192 -44.13 -30.70 -16.09
CA GLN A 192 -45.00 -30.39 -17.21
C GLN A 192 -44.23 -30.30 -18.54
N LEU A 193 -43.08 -29.63 -18.56
CA LEU A 193 -42.20 -29.59 -19.75
C LEU A 193 -41.64 -30.97 -20.11
N ARG A 194 -41.29 -31.80 -19.13
CA ARG A 194 -40.87 -33.20 -19.38
C ARG A 194 -42.00 -34.02 -20.00
N SER A 195 -43.24 -33.84 -19.54
CA SER A 195 -44.42 -34.50 -20.13
C SER A 195 -44.68 -34.03 -21.57
N LEU A 196 -44.57 -32.72 -21.84
CA LEU A 196 -44.68 -32.18 -23.20
C LEU A 196 -43.54 -32.67 -24.11
N ALA A 197 -42.30 -32.70 -23.61
CA ALA A 197 -41.15 -33.24 -24.36
C ALA A 197 -41.37 -34.72 -24.71
N GLN A 198 -41.89 -35.52 -23.78
CA GLN A 198 -42.23 -36.91 -24.02
C GLN A 198 -43.37 -37.08 -25.03
N GLN A 199 -44.40 -36.22 -24.98
CA GLN A 199 -45.53 -36.22 -25.92
C GLN A 199 -45.08 -35.95 -27.37
N HIS A 200 -44.09 -35.07 -27.57
CA HIS A 200 -43.58 -34.67 -28.89
C HIS A 200 -42.30 -35.40 -29.34
N ASP A 201 -41.84 -36.41 -28.58
CA ASP A 201 -40.56 -37.10 -28.80
C ASP A 201 -39.37 -36.14 -28.95
N LEU A 202 -39.29 -35.18 -28.03
CA LEU A 202 -38.21 -34.22 -27.88
C LEU A 202 -37.21 -34.69 -26.81
N LEU A 203 -35.93 -34.44 -27.05
CA LEU A 203 -34.88 -34.64 -26.05
C LEU A 203 -34.99 -33.59 -24.95
N VAL A 204 -34.45 -33.91 -23.78
CA VAL A 204 -34.42 -33.00 -22.63
C VAL A 204 -33.00 -32.50 -22.42
N SER A 205 -32.82 -31.19 -22.29
CA SER A 205 -31.61 -30.54 -21.76
C SER A 205 -31.87 -29.98 -20.36
N GLY A 206 -30.80 -29.59 -19.66
CA GLY A 206 -30.90 -28.92 -18.37
C GLY A 206 -29.69 -28.07 -18.00
N GLY A 207 -29.96 -26.90 -17.43
CA GLY A 207 -28.96 -25.93 -17.01
C GLY A 207 -29.52 -24.90 -16.03
N SER A 208 -28.62 -24.11 -15.45
CA SER A 208 -28.97 -23.11 -14.44
C SER A 208 -28.98 -21.66 -14.96
N ASP A 209 -28.45 -21.43 -16.17
CA ASP A 209 -28.53 -20.16 -16.90
C ASP A 209 -27.94 -18.97 -16.13
N VAL A 210 -26.66 -19.14 -15.82
CA VAL A 210 -25.90 -18.28 -14.92
C VAL A 210 -25.26 -17.13 -15.68
N HIS A 211 -25.59 -15.92 -15.23
CA HIS A 211 -25.06 -14.67 -15.75
C HIS A 211 -24.24 -13.90 -14.68
N ASP A 212 -24.70 -13.84 -13.41
CA ASP A 212 -24.07 -13.02 -12.35
C ASP A 212 -24.02 -13.64 -10.94
N ARG A 213 -23.09 -13.16 -10.09
CA ARG A 213 -23.08 -13.41 -8.64
C ARG A 213 -24.26 -12.68 -7.96
N GLY A 214 -25.38 -13.37 -7.78
CA GLY A 214 -26.42 -12.94 -6.84
C GLY A 214 -25.88 -12.95 -5.40
N GLY A 215 -26.04 -11.83 -4.68
CA GLY A 215 -25.58 -11.65 -3.30
C GLY A 215 -26.21 -12.63 -2.29
N ALA A 216 -25.53 -12.78 -1.14
CA ALA A 216 -25.96 -13.41 0.11
C ALA A 216 -27.07 -14.49 0.02
N GLY A 217 -26.73 -15.64 -0.56
CA GLY A 217 -27.58 -16.83 -0.64
C GLY A 217 -27.23 -17.67 -1.86
N ARG A 218 -26.05 -18.28 -1.89
CA ARG A 218 -25.56 -19.01 -3.08
C ARG A 218 -26.35 -20.31 -3.27
N SER A 219 -27.16 -20.38 -4.32
CA SER A 219 -27.65 -21.66 -4.86
C SER A 219 -26.51 -22.39 -5.59
N PRO A 220 -26.31 -23.70 -5.37
CA PRO A 220 -25.27 -24.47 -6.06
C PRO A 220 -25.55 -24.54 -7.57
N LEU A 221 -24.50 -24.39 -8.39
CA LEU A 221 -24.60 -24.46 -9.85
C LEU A 221 -24.89 -25.89 -10.34
N GLY A 222 -25.45 -26.00 -11.55
CA GLY A 222 -25.87 -27.25 -12.17
C GLY A 222 -27.21 -27.80 -11.66
N VAL A 223 -27.81 -28.65 -12.48
CA VAL A 223 -29.10 -29.29 -12.23
C VAL A 223 -28.98 -30.82 -12.20
N ASP A 224 -29.80 -31.47 -11.38
CA ASP A 224 -29.80 -32.94 -11.27
C ASP A 224 -30.71 -33.55 -12.35
N MET A 225 -30.10 -34.10 -13.39
CA MET A 225 -30.80 -34.73 -14.51
C MET A 225 -30.92 -36.25 -14.30
N PRO A 226 -32.09 -36.88 -14.51
CA PRO A 226 -32.20 -38.34 -14.47
C PRO A 226 -31.21 -39.01 -15.42
N THR A 227 -30.47 -40.03 -14.96
CA THR A 227 -29.37 -40.64 -15.71
C THR A 227 -29.80 -41.18 -17.08
N GLU A 228 -31.02 -41.70 -17.21
CA GLU A 228 -31.59 -42.14 -18.50
C GLU A 228 -31.75 -40.99 -19.51
N LEU A 229 -32.20 -39.81 -19.05
CA LEU A 229 -32.35 -38.64 -19.91
C LEU A 229 -30.98 -38.06 -20.28
N TRP A 230 -30.03 -38.04 -19.34
CA TRP A 230 -28.64 -37.68 -19.60
C TRP A 230 -28.00 -38.56 -20.67
N LYS A 231 -28.12 -39.90 -20.56
CA LYS A 231 -27.57 -40.83 -21.55
C LYS A 231 -28.18 -40.61 -22.94
N ARG A 232 -29.50 -40.40 -23.03
CA ARG A 232 -30.17 -40.05 -24.29
C ARG A 232 -29.65 -38.73 -24.89
N PHE A 233 -29.43 -37.70 -24.06
CA PHE A 233 -28.86 -36.42 -24.49
C PHE A 233 -27.42 -36.60 -24.99
N ARG A 234 -26.55 -37.21 -24.18
CA ARG A 234 -25.14 -37.48 -24.50
C ARG A 234 -24.98 -38.26 -25.79
N ASP A 235 -25.74 -39.35 -25.96
CA ASP A 235 -25.61 -40.20 -27.13
C ASP A 235 -26.10 -39.48 -28.41
N ALA A 236 -27.04 -38.55 -28.30
CA ALA A 236 -27.54 -37.75 -29.40
C ALA A 236 -26.62 -36.60 -29.81
N THR A 237 -25.86 -36.03 -28.86
CA THR A 237 -24.95 -34.89 -29.09
C THR A 237 -23.48 -35.31 -29.26
N GLY A 238 -23.09 -36.51 -28.81
CA GLY A 238 -21.71 -37.02 -28.89
C GLY A 238 -21.35 -37.81 -30.15
N ARG A 239 -22.31 -38.17 -31.02
CA ARG A 239 -22.08 -38.96 -32.25
C ARG A 239 -21.87 -38.06 -33.48
N GLY A 240 -20.69 -37.45 -33.59
CA GLY A 240 -20.24 -36.86 -34.86
C GLY A 240 -20.07 -37.96 -35.93
N ARG A 241 -20.77 -37.85 -37.07
CA ARG A 241 -20.68 -38.81 -38.20
C ARG A 241 -19.23 -38.94 -38.67
N ARG A 242 -18.72 -40.18 -38.78
CA ARG A 242 -17.41 -40.53 -39.36
C ARG A 242 -17.27 -39.96 -40.79
N SER A 243 -16.31 -39.06 -41.03
CA SER A 243 -15.69 -38.87 -42.35
C SER A 243 -14.17 -39.04 -42.22
N LEU A 244 -13.67 -40.15 -42.76
CA LEU A 244 -12.26 -40.36 -43.07
C LEU A 244 -11.95 -39.49 -44.28
N ASP A 245 -11.09 -38.47 -44.15
CA ASP A 245 -10.25 -38.01 -45.25
C ASP A 245 -9.04 -37.20 -44.74
N GLU A 246 -7.93 -37.40 -45.43
CA GLU A 246 -6.57 -36.97 -45.15
C GLU A 246 -6.40 -35.44 -45.18
N ALA A 247 -5.68 -34.87 -44.21
CA ALA A 247 -4.95 -33.62 -44.42
C ALA A 247 -3.68 -33.59 -43.55
N SER A 248 -2.57 -33.83 -44.23
CA SER A 248 -1.21 -33.56 -43.78
C SER A 248 -1.07 -32.11 -43.29
N HIS A 249 -0.68 -31.92 -42.03
CA HIS A 249 -0.26 -30.62 -41.51
C HIS A 249 1.26 -30.50 -41.49
N ASP A 250 1.77 -30.02 -42.62
CA ASP A 250 3.06 -29.35 -42.76
C ASP A 250 2.99 -28.02 -42.00
N GLN A 251 3.79 -27.83 -40.94
CA GLN A 251 3.86 -26.56 -40.20
C GLN A 251 5.06 -25.71 -40.67
N PRO A 252 4.90 -24.39 -40.85
CA PRO A 252 5.91 -23.54 -41.48
C PRO A 252 7.08 -23.24 -40.55
N ARG A 253 8.30 -23.46 -41.05
CA ARG A 253 9.55 -23.09 -40.39
C ARG A 253 9.82 -21.59 -40.51
N HIS A 254 9.52 -20.80 -39.47
CA HIS A 254 9.96 -19.41 -39.41
C HIS A 254 11.40 -19.31 -38.87
N ARG A 255 12.37 -19.17 -39.78
CA ARG A 255 13.78 -18.86 -39.46
C ARG A 255 13.99 -17.33 -39.46
N MET A 256 14.08 -16.70 -38.29
CA MET A 256 14.46 -15.28 -38.19
C MET A 256 15.98 -15.10 -38.35
N LYS A 257 16.41 -14.37 -39.39
CA LYS A 257 17.83 -14.10 -39.67
C LYS A 257 18.36 -13.02 -38.71
N ARG A 258 19.32 -13.38 -37.84
CA ARG A 258 20.02 -12.53 -36.83
C ARG A 258 20.45 -11.12 -37.29
N ARG A 259 20.60 -10.87 -38.59
CA ARG A 259 20.94 -9.53 -39.13
C ARG A 259 19.80 -8.51 -38.97
N HIS A 260 18.54 -8.94 -38.94
CA HIS A 260 17.39 -8.04 -38.85
C HIS A 260 17.22 -7.45 -37.44
N PHE A 261 17.58 -8.21 -36.40
CA PHE A 261 17.44 -7.79 -35.00
C PHE A 261 18.48 -6.74 -34.59
N LEU A 262 19.75 -6.90 -35.02
CA LEU A 262 20.82 -5.92 -34.74
C LEU A 262 20.57 -4.56 -35.40
N LEU A 263 20.01 -4.54 -36.61
CA LEU A 263 19.70 -3.31 -37.35
C LEU A 263 18.53 -2.53 -36.74
N HIS A 264 17.50 -3.19 -36.24
CA HIS A 264 16.31 -2.54 -35.69
C HIS A 264 16.49 -1.97 -34.27
N VAL A 265 17.47 -2.44 -33.51
CA VAL A 265 17.69 -1.97 -32.13
C VAL A 265 18.84 -0.96 -32.05
N LEU A 266 19.95 -1.22 -32.75
CA LEU A 266 21.15 -0.39 -32.61
C LEU A 266 21.02 0.95 -33.36
N VAL A 267 20.48 0.93 -34.58
CA VAL A 267 20.42 2.12 -35.45
C VAL A 267 19.47 3.20 -34.91
N PRO A 268 18.23 2.89 -34.50
CA PRO A 268 17.33 3.91 -33.95
C PRO A 268 17.87 4.52 -32.66
N THR A 269 18.58 3.73 -31.85
CA THR A 269 19.13 4.19 -30.58
C THR A 269 20.33 5.11 -30.76
N VAL A 270 21.26 4.76 -31.67
CA VAL A 270 22.37 5.65 -32.01
C VAL A 270 21.85 6.94 -32.66
N LEU A 271 20.86 6.83 -33.54
CA LEU A 271 20.22 7.99 -34.17
C LEU A 271 19.53 8.88 -33.14
N ALA A 272 18.77 8.31 -32.19
CA ALA A 272 18.12 9.05 -31.11
C ALA A 272 19.14 9.75 -30.21
N MET A 273 20.27 9.10 -29.90
CA MET A 273 21.34 9.70 -29.10
C MET A 273 22.03 10.86 -29.84
N SER A 274 22.30 10.70 -31.14
CA SER A 274 22.84 11.77 -31.97
C SER A 274 21.86 12.94 -32.12
N LEU A 275 20.57 12.67 -32.27
CA LEU A 275 19.52 13.70 -32.32
C LEU A 275 19.37 14.43 -30.99
N PHE A 276 19.44 13.72 -29.86
CA PHE A 276 19.36 14.30 -28.53
C PHE A 276 20.55 15.23 -28.25
N VAL A 277 21.77 14.76 -28.51
CA VAL A 277 22.98 15.58 -28.38
C VAL A 277 22.91 16.77 -29.33
N GLY A 278 22.51 16.55 -30.59
CA GLY A 278 22.31 17.62 -31.56
C GLY A 278 21.30 18.67 -31.11
N ALA A 279 20.17 18.25 -30.53
CA ALA A 279 19.13 19.16 -30.03
C ALA A 279 19.61 20.00 -28.84
N ILE A 280 20.41 19.43 -27.94
CA ILE A 280 20.98 20.17 -26.81
C ILE A 280 21.87 21.32 -27.32
N PHE A 281 22.80 21.03 -28.23
CA PHE A 281 23.75 22.05 -28.69
C PHE A 281 23.18 23.01 -29.73
N ALA A 282 22.27 22.55 -30.60
CA ALA A 282 21.75 23.39 -31.68
C ALA A 282 20.49 24.18 -31.29
N VAL A 283 19.71 23.72 -30.31
CA VAL A 283 18.42 24.32 -29.96
C VAL A 283 18.39 24.79 -28.51
N PHE A 284 18.69 23.89 -27.57
CA PHE A 284 18.51 24.21 -26.14
C PHE A 284 19.51 25.26 -25.66
N LEU A 285 20.79 25.08 -25.97
CA LEU A 285 21.83 25.97 -25.48
C LEU A 285 21.67 27.42 -25.99
N PRO A 286 21.48 27.66 -27.32
CA PRO A 286 21.24 29.03 -27.81
C PRO A 286 19.92 29.64 -27.30
N ALA A 287 18.88 28.83 -27.09
CA ALA A 287 17.61 29.32 -26.52
C ALA A 287 17.76 29.70 -25.05
N PHE A 288 18.56 28.94 -24.31
CA PHE A 288 18.86 29.18 -22.90
C PHE A 288 19.68 30.45 -22.70
N GLU A 289 20.74 30.66 -23.50
CA GLU A 289 21.54 31.90 -23.48
C GLU A 289 20.67 33.14 -23.68
N ARG A 290 19.78 33.10 -24.69
CA ARG A 290 18.83 34.19 -24.98
C ARG A 290 17.90 34.43 -23.81
N SER A 291 17.31 33.38 -23.26
CA SER A 291 16.40 33.46 -22.10
C SER A 291 17.09 34.05 -20.87
N LEU A 292 18.34 33.67 -20.61
CA LEU A 292 19.11 34.16 -19.47
C LEU A 292 19.44 35.66 -19.63
N LEU A 293 19.83 36.09 -20.82
CA LEU A 293 20.02 37.51 -21.15
C LEU A 293 18.73 38.32 -21.00
N ASP A 294 17.61 37.82 -21.56
CA ASP A 294 16.32 38.50 -21.49
C ASP A 294 15.81 38.61 -20.04
N ARG A 295 16.01 37.58 -19.21
CA ARG A 295 15.67 37.63 -17.78
C ARG A 295 16.49 38.68 -17.02
N LYS A 296 17.80 38.77 -17.29
CA LYS A 296 18.66 39.77 -16.64
C LYS A 296 18.31 41.20 -17.12
N ARG A 297 17.93 41.36 -18.39
CA ARG A 297 17.37 42.61 -18.93
C ARG A 297 16.10 43.03 -18.20
N GLU A 298 15.16 42.11 -18.02
CA GLU A 298 13.93 42.37 -17.27
C GLU A 298 14.23 42.81 -15.84
N THR A 299 15.18 42.14 -15.19
CA THR A 299 15.60 42.48 -13.82
C THR A 299 16.12 43.92 -13.72
N ILE A 300 17.01 44.36 -14.60
CA ILE A 300 17.51 45.76 -14.57
C ILE A 300 16.41 46.77 -14.91
N ARG A 301 15.41 46.39 -15.71
CA ARG A 301 14.23 47.22 -16.00
C ARG A 301 13.36 47.41 -14.75
N GLU A 302 13.04 46.32 -14.04
CA GLU A 302 12.27 46.34 -12.79
C GLU A 302 13.00 47.09 -11.66
N LEU A 303 14.32 46.93 -11.57
CA LEU A 303 15.16 47.66 -10.63
C LEU A 303 15.16 49.17 -10.93
N THR A 304 15.31 49.57 -12.19
CA THR A 304 15.18 50.98 -12.59
C THR A 304 13.76 51.51 -12.30
N GLN A 305 12.71 50.69 -12.49
CA GLN A 305 11.34 51.04 -12.13
C GLN A 305 11.15 51.26 -10.62
N SER A 306 11.82 50.46 -9.80
CA SER A 306 11.81 50.60 -8.33
C SER A 306 12.45 51.92 -7.92
N ALA A 307 13.61 52.25 -8.49
CA ALA A 307 14.28 53.52 -8.22
C ALA A 307 13.49 54.73 -8.76
N TRP A 308 12.83 54.58 -9.91
CA TRP A 308 11.88 55.58 -10.44
C TRP A 308 10.69 55.81 -9.48
N SER A 309 10.19 54.75 -8.84
CA SER A 309 9.07 54.84 -7.90
C SER A 309 9.46 55.60 -6.61
N ILE A 310 10.73 55.56 -6.23
CA ILE A 310 11.27 56.40 -5.15
C ILE A 310 11.18 57.88 -5.52
N LEU A 311 11.58 58.26 -6.75
CA LEU A 311 11.43 59.63 -7.25
C LEU A 311 9.96 60.08 -7.24
N ALA A 312 9.05 59.20 -7.68
CA ALA A 312 7.62 59.46 -7.71
C ALA A 312 6.99 59.62 -6.32
N ALA A 313 7.53 58.97 -5.28
CA ALA A 313 7.09 59.19 -3.91
C ALA A 313 7.47 60.60 -3.43
N TYR A 314 8.72 61.02 -3.62
CA TYR A 314 9.18 62.36 -3.23
C TYR A 314 8.47 63.47 -4.01
N GLU A 315 8.15 63.28 -5.29
CA GLU A 315 7.35 64.25 -6.04
C GLU A 315 5.92 64.39 -5.50
N ARG A 316 5.29 63.32 -5.01
CA ARG A 316 3.98 63.41 -4.33
C ARG A 316 4.08 64.21 -3.03
N ASP A 317 5.18 64.07 -2.28
CA ASP A 317 5.43 64.85 -1.06
C ASP A 317 5.65 66.35 -1.39
N VAL A 318 6.27 66.66 -2.53
CA VAL A 318 6.38 68.03 -3.05
C VAL A 318 5.02 68.60 -3.44
N GLN A 319 4.20 67.83 -4.17
CA GLN A 319 2.87 68.26 -4.61
C GLN A 319 1.87 68.46 -3.46
N SER A 320 2.03 67.68 -2.37
CA SER A 320 1.24 67.84 -1.15
C SER A 320 1.75 68.94 -0.21
N GLY A 321 2.88 69.59 -0.55
CA GLY A 321 3.49 70.66 0.24
C GLY A 321 4.23 70.19 1.49
N LEU A 322 4.46 68.89 1.65
CA LEU A 322 5.20 68.30 2.77
C LEU A 322 6.71 68.56 2.65
N LEU A 323 7.24 68.68 1.43
CA LEU A 323 8.67 68.91 1.17
C LEU A 323 8.89 70.03 0.15
N ASN A 324 9.99 70.77 0.32
CA ASN A 324 10.48 71.71 -0.68
C ASN A 324 11.03 70.94 -1.90
N PRO A 325 10.72 71.35 -3.15
CA PRO A 325 11.27 70.73 -4.37
C PRO A 325 12.80 70.53 -4.37
N VAL A 326 13.58 71.45 -3.80
CA VAL A 326 15.05 71.34 -3.75
C VAL A 326 15.48 70.25 -2.76
N GLU A 327 14.87 70.25 -1.59
CA GLU A 327 15.15 69.28 -0.52
C GLU A 327 14.73 67.86 -0.92
N ALA A 328 13.55 67.71 -1.54
CA ALA A 328 13.06 66.43 -2.04
C ALA A 328 13.99 65.81 -3.09
N ARG A 329 14.53 66.62 -4.01
CA ARG A 329 15.51 66.17 -5.01
C ARG A 329 16.81 65.70 -4.37
N GLU A 330 17.36 66.46 -3.41
CA GLU A 330 18.58 66.04 -2.70
C GLU A 330 18.38 64.75 -1.90
N MET A 331 17.26 64.62 -1.18
CA MET A 331 16.92 63.42 -0.40
C MET A 331 16.73 62.19 -1.29
N ALA A 332 16.05 62.37 -2.44
CA ALA A 332 15.85 61.29 -3.39
C ALA A 332 17.17 60.82 -4.03
N ALA A 333 18.04 61.76 -4.41
CA ALA A 333 19.35 61.45 -4.98
C ALA A 333 20.22 60.67 -3.99
N ARG A 334 20.31 61.09 -2.72
CA ARG A 334 21.06 60.37 -1.67
C ARG A 334 20.49 58.98 -1.41
N ARG A 335 19.16 58.84 -1.34
CA ARG A 335 18.52 57.54 -1.11
C ARG A 335 18.81 56.55 -2.24
N ILE A 336 18.86 57.02 -3.48
CA ILE A 336 19.19 56.18 -4.64
C ILE A 336 20.69 55.90 -4.71
N GLU A 337 21.53 56.85 -4.26
CA GLU A 337 22.99 56.67 -4.17
C GLU A 337 23.40 55.51 -3.27
N ASP A 338 22.64 55.21 -2.21
CA ASP A 338 22.91 54.11 -1.29
C ASP A 338 22.45 52.73 -1.80
N LEU A 339 21.64 52.69 -2.87
CA LEU A 339 21.12 51.43 -3.40
C LEU A 339 22.23 50.64 -4.11
N ARG A 340 22.51 49.45 -3.59
CA ARG A 340 23.44 48.48 -4.18
C ARG A 340 22.74 47.14 -4.39
N TYR A 341 23.13 46.42 -5.44
CA TYR A 341 22.61 45.09 -5.73
C TYR A 341 23.68 44.21 -6.41
N GLY A 342 23.30 42.99 -6.81
CA GLY A 342 24.20 42.01 -7.41
C GLY A 342 24.91 41.14 -6.36
N SER A 343 25.50 40.04 -6.80
CA SER A 343 26.12 39.02 -5.94
C SER A 343 27.27 39.55 -5.06
N GLU A 344 27.95 40.60 -5.52
CA GLU A 344 29.04 41.26 -4.80
C GLU A 344 28.58 42.52 -4.04
N GLY A 345 27.30 42.91 -4.15
CA GLY A 345 26.79 44.17 -3.58
C GLY A 345 27.41 45.43 -4.18
N LYS A 346 27.86 45.35 -5.44
CA LYS A 346 28.63 46.42 -6.11
C LYS A 346 27.90 47.09 -7.27
N ASP A 347 26.81 46.53 -7.76
CA ASP A 347 26.02 47.15 -8.84
C ASP A 347 25.22 48.34 -8.30
N TYR A 348 24.96 49.33 -9.14
CA TYR A 348 24.59 50.68 -8.69
C TYR A 348 23.66 51.41 -9.67
N PHE A 349 23.02 52.46 -9.15
CA PHE A 349 22.19 53.39 -9.92
C PHE A 349 22.92 54.71 -10.13
N TRP A 350 22.61 55.40 -11.23
CA TRP A 350 23.04 56.78 -11.45
C TRP A 350 21.89 57.63 -11.98
N ILE A 351 22.00 58.95 -11.80
CA ILE A 351 21.02 59.93 -12.23
C ILE A 351 21.73 61.04 -13.02
N GLN A 352 21.18 61.38 -14.18
CA GLN A 352 21.54 62.56 -14.98
C GLN A 352 20.29 63.36 -15.33
N ASP A 353 20.44 64.51 -15.96
CA ASP A 353 19.33 65.22 -16.61
C ASP A 353 19.30 65.03 -18.14
N LEU A 354 18.37 65.71 -18.81
CA LEU A 354 18.22 65.72 -20.27
C LEU A 354 19.28 66.55 -21.01
N GLN A 355 19.97 67.47 -20.33
CA GLN A 355 21.06 68.28 -20.88
C GLN A 355 22.36 67.77 -20.26
N PRO A 356 22.79 66.57 -20.69
CA PRO A 356 23.34 65.49 -19.88
C PRO A 356 24.35 65.99 -18.84
N ARG A 357 23.84 66.45 -17.71
CA ARG A 357 24.58 66.78 -16.50
C ARG A 357 24.34 65.68 -15.49
N ILE A 358 25.41 65.16 -14.89
CA ILE A 358 25.26 64.12 -13.86
C ILE A 358 24.73 64.77 -12.59
N ILE A 359 23.64 64.23 -12.05
CA ILE A 359 23.05 64.64 -10.77
C ILE A 359 23.69 63.83 -9.64
N MET A 360 23.82 62.51 -9.84
CA MET A 360 24.39 61.59 -8.87
C MET A 360 25.01 60.37 -9.56
N HIS A 361 26.27 60.09 -9.27
CA HIS A 361 26.94 58.84 -9.63
C HIS A 361 27.82 58.35 -8.47
N PRO A 362 27.60 57.13 -7.93
CA PRO A 362 28.21 56.70 -6.68
C PRO A 362 29.71 56.40 -6.78
N TYR A 363 30.19 55.88 -7.92
CA TYR A 363 31.62 55.56 -8.13
C TYR A 363 32.40 56.63 -8.90
N ARG A 364 31.73 57.73 -9.31
CA ARG A 364 32.32 58.83 -10.07
C ARG A 364 31.80 60.18 -9.56
N PRO A 365 31.97 60.47 -8.25
CA PRO A 365 31.45 61.69 -7.66
C PRO A 365 32.04 62.96 -8.31
N GLU A 366 33.21 62.88 -8.94
CA GLU A 366 33.84 63.96 -9.71
C GLU A 366 33.03 64.39 -10.94
N LEU A 367 32.10 63.55 -11.41
CA LEU A 367 31.19 63.91 -12.50
C LEU A 367 29.94 64.65 -12.00
N ASN A 368 29.60 64.54 -10.70
CA ASN A 368 28.37 65.12 -10.15
C ASN A 368 28.39 66.65 -10.32
N GLY A 369 27.32 67.19 -10.91
CA GLY A 369 27.17 68.61 -11.22
C GLY A 369 27.88 69.07 -12.49
N THR A 370 28.60 68.21 -13.23
CA THR A 370 29.31 68.56 -14.47
C THR A 370 28.50 68.21 -15.73
N ASP A 371 28.66 69.01 -16.80
CA ASP A 371 28.10 68.71 -18.12
C ASP A 371 28.98 67.66 -18.82
N VAL A 372 28.39 66.53 -19.19
CA VAL A 372 29.08 65.39 -19.80
C VAL A 372 28.64 65.16 -21.26
N SER A 373 28.12 66.18 -21.92
CA SER A 373 27.70 66.13 -23.34
C SER A 373 28.83 65.72 -24.30
N ASP A 374 30.06 66.13 -23.99
CA ASP A 374 31.26 65.82 -24.79
C ASP A 374 31.96 64.53 -24.35
N TYR A 375 31.44 63.83 -23.34
CA TYR A 375 32.05 62.60 -22.86
C TYR A 375 31.81 61.45 -23.85
N VAL A 376 32.89 60.78 -24.24
CA VAL A 376 32.89 59.66 -25.19
C VAL A 376 33.46 58.41 -24.53
N ASP A 377 32.79 57.27 -24.71
CA ASP A 377 33.33 55.97 -24.25
C ASP A 377 34.47 55.46 -25.13
N GLN A 378 35.08 54.33 -24.74
CA GLN A 378 36.19 53.72 -25.49
C GLN A 378 35.81 53.27 -26.92
N ARG A 379 34.52 53.19 -27.25
CA ARG A 379 34.02 52.81 -28.57
C ARG A 379 33.60 54.03 -29.40
N GLY A 380 33.84 55.25 -28.93
CA GLY A 380 33.46 56.47 -29.64
C GLY A 380 32.01 56.90 -29.43
N VAL A 381 31.27 56.28 -28.50
CA VAL A 381 29.86 56.59 -28.23
C VAL A 381 29.75 57.71 -27.21
N ARG A 382 28.99 58.76 -27.53
CA ARG A 382 28.58 59.80 -26.55
C ARG A 382 27.48 59.25 -25.65
N ILE A 383 27.87 58.46 -24.65
CA ILE A 383 26.94 57.61 -23.89
C ILE A 383 25.86 58.41 -23.14
N PHE A 384 26.22 59.53 -22.50
CA PHE A 384 25.28 60.31 -21.70
C PHE A 384 24.27 61.08 -22.55
N VAL A 385 24.71 61.54 -23.72
CA VAL A 385 23.80 62.05 -24.77
C VAL A 385 22.86 60.92 -25.21
N LYS A 386 23.39 59.71 -25.41
CA LYS A 386 22.58 58.58 -25.85
C LYS A 386 21.53 58.15 -24.81
N PHE A 387 21.86 58.19 -23.52
CA PHE A 387 20.88 57.96 -22.46
C PHE A 387 19.76 59.00 -22.47
N ALA A 388 20.10 60.28 -22.62
CA ALA A 388 19.12 61.35 -22.71
C ALA A 388 18.23 61.24 -23.96
N GLU A 389 18.81 60.91 -25.13
CA GLU A 389 18.06 60.65 -26.36
C GLU A 389 17.04 59.51 -26.18
N VAL A 390 17.49 58.35 -25.69
CA VAL A 390 16.63 57.17 -25.52
C VAL A 390 15.53 57.44 -24.51
N ALA A 391 15.85 58.06 -23.37
CA ALA A 391 14.88 58.41 -22.35
C ALA A 391 13.85 59.43 -22.85
N ARG A 392 14.26 60.39 -23.70
CA ARG A 392 13.36 61.40 -24.29
C ARG A 392 12.46 60.83 -25.39
N GLU A 393 12.97 59.96 -26.25
CA GLU A 393 12.23 59.44 -27.41
C GLU A 393 11.26 58.32 -27.06
N SER A 394 11.61 57.48 -26.08
CA SER A 394 10.89 56.23 -25.78
C SER A 394 10.39 56.12 -24.34
N GLY A 395 10.64 57.12 -23.49
CA GLY A 395 10.34 57.10 -22.05
C GLY A 395 11.27 56.19 -21.23
N GLY A 396 11.81 55.13 -21.83
CA GLY A 396 12.90 54.32 -21.29
C GLY A 396 13.32 53.20 -22.23
N GLY A 397 14.60 52.83 -22.20
CA GLY A 397 15.17 51.87 -23.15
C GLY A 397 16.56 51.37 -22.77
N TYR A 398 17.01 50.34 -23.48
CA TYR A 398 18.32 49.73 -23.27
C TYR A 398 19.41 50.43 -24.10
N VAL A 399 20.56 50.65 -23.49
CA VAL A 399 21.73 51.26 -24.13
C VAL A 399 22.97 50.43 -23.83
N ASN A 400 23.71 50.10 -24.89
CA ASN A 400 24.94 49.32 -24.85
C ASN A 400 26.16 50.23 -24.99
N TYR A 401 27.10 50.16 -24.05
CA TYR A 401 28.28 51.02 -24.00
C TYR A 401 29.45 50.31 -23.30
N VAL A 402 30.63 50.93 -23.29
CA VAL A 402 31.75 50.48 -22.47
C VAL A 402 31.91 51.41 -21.28
N TRP A 403 32.01 50.84 -20.08
CA TRP A 403 32.13 51.60 -18.85
C TRP A 403 33.15 50.99 -17.90
N GLN A 404 33.62 51.78 -16.94
CA GLN A 404 34.48 51.25 -15.89
C GLN A 404 33.78 50.10 -15.15
N TRP A 405 34.56 49.14 -14.67
CA TRP A 405 34.07 47.96 -13.98
C TRP A 405 33.75 48.29 -12.52
N LYS A 406 32.46 48.46 -12.20
CA LYS A 406 31.98 48.72 -10.83
C LYS A 406 32.80 49.84 -10.16
N ASP A 407 33.54 49.51 -9.11
CA ASP A 407 34.40 50.38 -8.31
C ASP A 407 35.87 50.44 -8.78
N ASP A 408 36.27 49.68 -9.81
CA ASP A 408 37.61 49.72 -10.38
C ASP A 408 37.71 50.68 -11.57
N PRO A 409 38.33 51.87 -11.40
CA PRO A 409 38.44 52.87 -12.46
C PRO A 409 39.45 52.50 -13.57
N ARG A 410 40.24 51.42 -13.40
CA ARG A 410 41.27 51.01 -14.37
C ARG A 410 40.79 49.93 -15.33
N ARG A 411 39.70 49.22 -14.99
CA ARG A 411 39.13 48.16 -15.83
C ARG A 411 37.89 48.69 -16.52
N PHE A 412 37.80 48.49 -17.83
CA PHE A 412 36.62 48.84 -18.63
C PHE A 412 36.05 47.57 -19.25
N ALA A 413 34.73 47.45 -19.24
CA ALA A 413 34.04 46.32 -19.85
C ALA A 413 32.74 46.77 -20.53
N PRO A 414 32.24 45.97 -21.49
CA PRO A 414 30.94 46.22 -22.08
C PRO A 414 29.83 46.08 -21.04
N LYS A 415 28.95 47.08 -21.02
CA LYS A 415 27.82 47.21 -20.11
C LYS A 415 26.56 47.51 -20.92
N GLU A 416 25.48 46.81 -20.58
CA GLU A 416 24.14 47.13 -21.06
C GLU A 416 23.34 47.70 -19.89
N SER A 417 22.68 48.84 -20.11
CA SER A 417 21.88 49.46 -19.06
C SER A 417 20.50 49.86 -19.56
N TYR A 418 19.52 49.78 -18.68
CA TYR A 418 18.19 50.31 -18.91
C TYR A 418 18.07 51.68 -18.27
N VAL A 419 17.74 52.69 -19.08
CA VAL A 419 17.53 54.07 -18.63
C VAL A 419 16.05 54.45 -18.76
N LYS A 420 15.56 55.27 -17.83
CA LYS A 420 14.17 55.72 -17.81
C LYS A 420 14.07 57.19 -17.38
N ILE A 421 13.19 57.95 -18.03
CA ILE A 421 12.94 59.34 -17.66
C ILE A 421 11.92 59.45 -16.51
N PHE A 422 12.19 60.37 -15.60
CA PHE A 422 11.23 60.92 -14.64
C PHE A 422 10.90 62.36 -15.07
N GLU A 423 9.83 62.50 -15.85
CA GLU A 423 9.43 63.76 -16.51
C GLU A 423 9.30 64.95 -15.56
N PRO A 424 8.72 64.85 -14.34
CA PRO A 424 8.52 66.00 -13.46
C PRO A 424 9.81 66.76 -13.13
N TRP A 425 10.94 66.06 -13.06
CA TRP A 425 12.25 66.66 -12.75
C TRP A 425 13.19 66.69 -13.94
N GLY A 426 12.80 66.12 -15.09
CA GLY A 426 13.67 65.95 -16.24
C GLY A 426 14.89 65.06 -15.95
N TRP A 427 14.78 64.16 -14.96
CA TRP A 427 15.86 63.27 -14.54
C TRP A 427 15.79 61.96 -15.31
N VAL A 428 16.95 61.46 -15.75
CA VAL A 428 17.10 60.14 -16.35
C VAL A 428 17.85 59.27 -15.34
N ILE A 429 17.21 58.20 -14.91
CA ILE A 429 17.78 57.21 -14.01
C ILE A 429 18.17 55.96 -14.81
N GLY A 430 19.32 55.37 -14.47
CA GLY A 430 19.82 54.18 -15.12
C GLY A 430 20.43 53.18 -14.17
N THR A 431 20.37 51.91 -14.56
CA THR A 431 21.17 50.84 -13.99
C THR A 431 21.43 49.76 -15.04
N GLY A 432 22.40 48.88 -14.81
CA GLY A 432 22.78 47.91 -15.82
C GLY A 432 23.69 46.79 -15.37
N LEU A 433 23.97 45.90 -16.31
CA LEU A 433 24.72 44.67 -16.15
C LEU A 433 25.94 44.65 -17.09
N TYR A 434 27.01 44.01 -16.64
CA TYR A 434 28.19 43.79 -17.48
C TYR A 434 27.99 42.52 -18.30
N THR A 435 28.12 42.60 -19.62
CA THR A 435 27.85 41.45 -20.49
C THR A 435 28.92 40.36 -20.34
N GLU A 436 30.14 40.73 -19.92
CA GLU A 436 31.20 39.78 -19.59
C GLU A 436 30.84 38.89 -18.37
N ASP A 437 30.20 39.44 -17.33
CA ASP A 437 29.76 38.66 -16.17
C ASP A 437 28.71 37.62 -16.57
N VAL A 438 27.80 38.01 -17.47
CA VAL A 438 26.78 37.10 -18.02
C VAL A 438 27.42 36.02 -18.89
N GLN A 439 28.41 36.37 -19.71
CA GLN A 439 29.09 35.41 -20.58
C GLN A 439 29.91 34.38 -19.77
N ALA A 440 30.60 34.81 -18.72
CA ALA A 440 31.34 33.90 -17.84
C ALA A 440 30.41 32.93 -17.08
N GLU A 441 29.21 33.39 -16.70
CA GLU A 441 28.17 32.55 -16.10
C GLU A 441 27.68 31.48 -17.11
N ILE A 442 27.51 31.87 -18.38
CA ILE A 442 27.15 30.97 -19.50
C ILE A 442 28.25 29.92 -19.74
N GLU A 443 29.52 30.32 -19.88
CA GLU A 443 30.64 29.41 -20.18
C GLU A 443 30.87 28.34 -19.10
N SER A 444 30.67 28.71 -17.83
CA SER A 444 30.77 27.78 -16.71
C SER A 444 29.64 26.73 -16.75
N LEU A 445 28.42 27.18 -17.09
CA LEU A 445 27.26 26.30 -17.27
C LEU A 445 27.41 25.40 -18.50
N GLU A 446 27.92 25.92 -19.62
CA GLU A 446 28.23 25.16 -20.83
C GLU A 446 29.22 24.03 -20.54
N THR A 447 30.32 24.33 -19.84
CA THR A 447 31.35 23.35 -19.53
C THR A 447 30.81 22.23 -18.63
N ASN A 448 29.95 22.58 -17.67
CA ASN A 448 29.29 21.60 -16.80
C ASN A 448 28.29 20.75 -17.58
N LEU A 449 27.46 21.36 -18.43
CA LEU A 449 26.50 20.67 -19.30
C LEU A 449 27.19 19.71 -20.27
N LEU A 450 28.34 20.09 -20.82
CA LEU A 450 29.14 19.24 -21.69
C LEU A 450 29.65 18.00 -20.93
N ARG A 451 30.22 18.19 -19.73
CA ARG A 451 30.71 17.07 -18.90
C ARG A 451 29.59 16.12 -18.49
N THR A 452 28.43 16.65 -18.09
CA THR A 452 27.27 15.82 -17.72
C THR A 452 26.71 15.07 -18.93
N SER A 453 26.60 15.72 -20.08
CA SER A 453 26.09 15.10 -21.31
C SER A 453 26.98 13.95 -21.79
N VAL A 454 28.31 14.12 -21.73
CA VAL A 454 29.27 13.04 -22.03
C VAL A 454 29.12 11.89 -21.03
N GLY A 455 28.97 12.19 -19.74
CA GLY A 455 28.73 11.17 -18.71
C GLY A 455 27.47 10.34 -18.95
N ILE A 456 26.36 11.00 -19.31
CA ILE A 456 25.08 10.35 -19.66
C ILE A 456 25.25 9.49 -20.91
N ALA A 457 25.93 9.97 -21.95
CA ALA A 457 26.16 9.22 -23.18
C ALA A 457 26.94 7.92 -22.92
N VAL A 458 27.97 7.96 -22.06
CA VAL A 458 28.73 6.76 -21.65
C VAL A 458 27.86 5.79 -20.86
N LEU A 459 27.05 6.29 -19.93
CA LEU A 459 26.14 5.47 -19.12
C LEU A 459 25.10 4.75 -19.99
N VAL A 460 24.48 5.47 -20.93
CA VAL A 460 23.51 4.92 -21.88
C VAL A 460 24.18 3.86 -22.77
N ALA A 461 25.39 4.12 -23.26
CA ALA A 461 26.14 3.13 -24.05
C ALA A 461 26.42 1.84 -23.27
N LEU A 462 26.76 1.93 -21.98
CA LEU A 462 26.95 0.77 -21.11
C LEU A 462 25.65 0.00 -20.85
N LEU A 463 24.55 0.72 -20.64
CA LEU A 463 23.24 0.12 -20.42
C LEU A 463 22.73 -0.60 -21.67
N LEU A 464 22.95 -0.04 -22.85
CA LEU A 464 22.63 -0.69 -24.12
C LEU A 464 23.49 -1.94 -24.36
N LEU A 465 24.77 -1.90 -24.00
CA LEU A 465 25.63 -3.07 -24.06
C LEU A 465 25.14 -4.18 -23.12
N TYR A 466 24.66 -3.81 -21.93
CA TYR A 466 24.06 -4.74 -20.97
C TYR A 466 22.76 -5.36 -21.52
N VAL A 467 21.83 -4.54 -22.02
CA VAL A 467 20.56 -5.02 -22.60
C VAL A 467 20.80 -5.92 -23.81
N LEU A 468 21.76 -5.59 -24.68
CA LEU A 468 22.13 -6.43 -25.82
C LEU A 468 22.67 -7.79 -25.35
N ARG A 469 23.53 -7.80 -24.31
CA ARG A 469 24.02 -9.04 -23.70
C ARG A 469 22.89 -9.86 -23.07
N GLN A 470 21.98 -9.21 -22.36
CA GLN A 470 20.86 -9.86 -21.68
C GLN A 470 19.87 -10.45 -22.69
N SER A 471 19.49 -9.70 -23.71
CA SER A 471 18.59 -10.15 -24.78
C SER A 471 19.16 -11.35 -25.53
N LEU A 472 20.45 -11.34 -25.86
CA LEU A 472 21.13 -12.49 -26.46
C LEU A 472 21.19 -13.72 -25.54
N ARG A 473 21.16 -13.53 -24.22
CA ARG A 473 21.15 -14.59 -23.22
C ARG A 473 19.76 -15.19 -23.07
N VAL A 474 18.73 -14.34 -23.02
CA VAL A 474 17.31 -14.72 -22.94
C VAL A 474 16.88 -15.47 -24.19
N GLU A 475 17.25 -15.01 -25.39
CA GLU A 475 16.90 -15.69 -26.64
C GLU A 475 17.51 -17.10 -26.72
N ARG A 476 18.74 -17.27 -26.21
CA ARG A 476 19.39 -18.59 -26.12
C ARG A 476 18.70 -19.48 -25.08
N ALA A 477 18.31 -18.92 -23.94
CA ALA A 477 17.61 -19.65 -22.88
C ALA A 477 16.20 -20.08 -23.31
N ARG A 478 15.45 -19.21 -24.00
CA ARG A 478 14.12 -19.52 -24.54
C ARG A 478 14.16 -20.61 -25.60
N SER A 479 15.10 -20.51 -26.54
CA SER A 479 15.29 -21.56 -27.57
C SER A 479 15.64 -22.91 -26.95
N GLN A 480 16.42 -22.93 -25.87
CA GLN A 480 16.75 -24.17 -25.15
C GLN A 480 15.56 -24.72 -24.34
N ALA A 481 14.71 -23.85 -23.78
CA ALA A 481 13.50 -24.24 -23.05
C ALA A 481 12.39 -24.78 -23.98
N GLU A 482 12.17 -24.17 -25.15
CA GLU A 482 11.20 -24.66 -26.15
C GLU A 482 11.62 -26.02 -26.72
N GLU A 483 12.92 -26.23 -26.94
CA GLU A 483 13.46 -27.50 -27.43
C GLU A 483 13.41 -28.59 -26.35
N GLY A 484 13.68 -28.24 -25.09
CA GLY A 484 13.54 -29.14 -23.94
C GLY A 484 12.10 -29.53 -23.59
N LEU A 485 11.12 -28.62 -23.76
CA LEU A 485 9.70 -28.91 -23.52
C LEU A 485 9.12 -29.85 -24.61
N ARG A 486 9.54 -29.66 -25.87
CA ARG A 486 9.20 -30.60 -26.96
C ARG A 486 9.84 -31.97 -26.76
N GLU A 487 11.08 -32.02 -26.29
CA GLU A 487 11.79 -33.29 -26.01
C GLU A 487 11.20 -34.04 -24.80
N SER A 488 10.75 -33.32 -23.76
CA SER A 488 10.11 -33.90 -22.56
C SER A 488 8.71 -34.43 -22.83
N THR A 489 7.85 -33.66 -23.51
CA THR A 489 6.47 -34.08 -23.84
C THR A 489 6.47 -35.26 -24.84
N ALA A 490 7.41 -35.25 -25.79
CA ALA A 490 7.63 -36.39 -26.69
C ALA A 490 8.17 -37.62 -25.94
N ARG A 491 9.02 -37.46 -24.91
CA ARG A 491 9.53 -38.58 -24.10
C ARG A 491 8.46 -39.23 -23.21
N TYR A 492 7.61 -38.46 -22.54
CA TYR A 492 6.54 -39.02 -21.70
C TYR A 492 5.46 -39.73 -22.52
N ARG A 493 5.03 -39.15 -23.66
CA ARG A 493 4.14 -39.83 -24.62
C ARG A 493 4.82 -41.09 -25.19
N SER A 494 6.11 -41.03 -25.53
CA SER A 494 6.87 -42.20 -25.98
C SER A 494 7.04 -43.28 -24.90
N LEU A 495 7.06 -42.93 -23.61
CA LEU A 495 7.18 -43.90 -22.50
C LEU A 495 5.87 -44.65 -22.23
N VAL A 496 4.71 -43.97 -22.33
CA VAL A 496 3.37 -44.57 -22.20
C VAL A 496 2.91 -45.27 -23.48
N GLU A 497 3.35 -44.82 -24.65
CA GLU A 497 3.15 -45.54 -25.93
C GLU A 497 4.13 -46.72 -26.10
N ALA A 498 5.23 -46.75 -25.34
CA ALA A 498 6.17 -47.88 -25.32
C ALA A 498 5.75 -49.03 -24.39
N THR A 499 4.70 -48.87 -23.57
CA THR A 499 4.18 -49.96 -22.75
C THR A 499 3.39 -50.95 -23.60
N SER A 500 3.60 -52.24 -23.42
CA SER A 500 2.91 -53.31 -24.16
C SER A 500 1.43 -53.51 -23.78
N GLU A 501 0.93 -52.75 -22.81
CA GLU A 501 -0.37 -52.93 -22.15
C GLU A 501 -1.26 -51.70 -22.36
N GLY A 502 -2.57 -51.90 -22.51
CA GLY A 502 -3.55 -50.82 -22.53
C GLY A 502 -3.67 -50.17 -21.16
N THR A 503 -3.61 -48.85 -21.06
CA THR A 503 -3.74 -48.14 -19.77
C THR A 503 -4.99 -47.30 -19.79
N LEU A 504 -5.93 -47.57 -18.85
CA LEU A 504 -7.14 -46.80 -18.62
C LEU A 504 -7.07 -46.09 -17.26
N LEU A 505 -7.25 -44.78 -17.28
CA LEU A 505 -7.40 -43.96 -16.09
C LEU A 505 -8.88 -43.72 -15.82
N VAL A 506 -9.36 -44.09 -14.63
CA VAL A 506 -10.73 -43.92 -14.16
C VAL A 506 -10.75 -43.03 -12.92
N GLN A 507 -11.72 -42.15 -12.81
CA GLN A 507 -11.88 -41.27 -11.65
C GLN A 507 -13.36 -41.10 -11.34
N ASP A 508 -13.77 -41.35 -10.10
CA ASP A 508 -15.18 -41.30 -9.66
C ASP A 508 -16.11 -42.16 -10.55
N GLY A 509 -15.62 -43.34 -10.96
CA GLY A 509 -16.31 -44.24 -11.88
C GLY A 509 -16.31 -43.78 -13.35
N ARG A 510 -15.54 -42.76 -13.74
CA ARG A 510 -15.51 -42.21 -15.11
C ARG A 510 -14.17 -42.36 -15.83
N CYS A 511 -14.19 -42.68 -17.11
CA CYS A 511 -12.99 -42.82 -17.91
C CYS A 511 -12.39 -41.44 -18.26
N ARG A 512 -11.09 -41.24 -18.02
CA ARG A 512 -10.39 -39.94 -18.22
C ARG A 512 -9.31 -39.98 -19.29
N TYR A 513 -8.60 -41.10 -19.37
CA TYR A 513 -7.50 -41.26 -20.31
C TYR A 513 -7.26 -42.71 -20.72
N GLY A 514 -6.95 -42.91 -22.00
CA GLY A 514 -6.57 -44.19 -22.59
C GLY A 514 -5.31 -44.03 -23.45
N ASN A 515 -4.32 -44.92 -23.30
CA ASN A 515 -3.22 -44.98 -24.26
C ASN A 515 -3.67 -45.64 -25.58
N ALA A 516 -2.84 -45.58 -26.63
CA ALA A 516 -3.20 -46.06 -27.98
C ALA A 516 -3.70 -47.52 -28.00
N ILE A 517 -3.10 -48.40 -27.18
CA ILE A 517 -3.48 -49.82 -27.09
C ILE A 517 -4.88 -49.99 -26.48
N LEU A 518 -5.23 -49.21 -25.45
CA LEU A 518 -6.57 -49.24 -24.89
C LEU A 518 -7.60 -48.66 -25.88
N LEU A 519 -7.28 -47.54 -26.52
CA LEU A 519 -8.19 -46.90 -27.49
C LEU A 519 -8.47 -47.82 -28.69
N GLU A 520 -7.49 -48.59 -29.15
CA GLU A 520 -7.66 -49.62 -30.19
C GLU A 520 -8.48 -50.83 -29.70
N ALA A 521 -8.25 -51.27 -28.45
CA ALA A 521 -9.02 -52.35 -27.83
C ALA A 521 -10.51 -51.97 -27.66
N ALA A 522 -10.79 -50.74 -27.23
CA ALA A 522 -12.14 -50.19 -27.01
C ALA A 522 -12.81 -49.63 -28.29
N ASP A 523 -12.05 -49.45 -29.39
CA ASP A 523 -12.47 -48.80 -30.64
C ASP A 523 -13.11 -47.41 -30.44
N CYS A 524 -12.47 -46.54 -29.64
CA CYS A 524 -12.94 -45.18 -29.38
C CYS A 524 -11.81 -44.15 -29.41
N ARG A 525 -12.14 -42.87 -29.66
CA ARG A 525 -11.18 -41.76 -29.55
C ARG A 525 -11.04 -41.29 -28.10
N GLN A 526 -9.91 -40.66 -27.81
CA GLN A 526 -9.62 -40.09 -26.49
C GLN A 526 -10.71 -39.10 -26.01
N GLU A 527 -11.32 -38.34 -26.92
CA GLU A 527 -12.40 -37.40 -26.62
C GLU A 527 -13.72 -38.11 -26.28
N GLU A 528 -14.01 -39.21 -26.96
CA GLU A 528 -15.20 -40.04 -26.74
C GLU A 528 -15.08 -40.80 -25.41
N LEU A 529 -13.88 -41.28 -25.08
CA LEU A 529 -13.58 -41.98 -23.84
C LEU A 529 -13.88 -41.12 -22.59
N GLN A 530 -13.66 -39.80 -22.66
CA GLN A 530 -13.87 -38.87 -21.55
C GLN A 530 -15.35 -38.64 -21.18
N LEU A 531 -16.28 -39.10 -22.02
CA LEU A 531 -17.73 -39.00 -21.83
C LEU A 531 -18.36 -40.32 -21.34
N LEU A 532 -17.56 -41.37 -21.16
CA LEU A 532 -18.00 -42.70 -20.78
C LEU A 532 -17.74 -42.96 -19.29
N ASP A 533 -18.69 -43.64 -18.64
CA ASP A 533 -18.49 -44.21 -17.31
C ASP A 533 -17.80 -45.57 -17.42
N LEU A 534 -17.16 -46.04 -16.34
CA LEU A 534 -16.45 -47.32 -16.30
C LEU A 534 -17.39 -48.48 -16.62
N ASP A 535 -18.62 -48.44 -16.13
CA ASP A 535 -19.69 -49.42 -16.43
C ASP A 535 -20.03 -49.50 -17.93
N ASP A 536 -19.80 -48.42 -18.70
CA ASP A 536 -20.01 -48.41 -20.15
C ASP A 536 -18.92 -49.19 -20.89
N LEU A 537 -17.69 -49.26 -20.35
CA LEU A 537 -16.53 -49.97 -20.93
C LEU A 537 -16.36 -51.39 -20.34
N LEU A 538 -16.72 -51.58 -19.07
CA LEU A 538 -16.62 -52.83 -18.29
C LEU A 538 -18.03 -53.24 -17.81
N PRO A 539 -18.84 -53.90 -18.65
CA PRO A 539 -20.23 -54.19 -18.30
C PRO A 539 -20.32 -55.14 -17.10
N ARG A 540 -21.25 -54.87 -16.15
CA ARG A 540 -21.51 -55.69 -14.95
C ARG A 540 -22.17 -57.04 -15.30
N ARG A 541 -21.40 -57.97 -15.86
CA ARG A 541 -21.80 -59.35 -16.21
C ARG A 541 -21.01 -60.37 -15.41
N ALA A 542 -21.40 -61.65 -15.51
CA ALA A 542 -20.76 -62.74 -14.77
C ALA A 542 -19.26 -62.86 -15.10
N GLU A 543 -18.88 -62.57 -16.34
CA GLU A 543 -17.49 -62.60 -16.84
C GLU A 543 -16.61 -61.49 -16.27
N ASN A 544 -17.21 -60.41 -15.73
CA ASN A 544 -16.50 -59.29 -15.10
C ASN A 544 -16.68 -59.27 -13.57
N ALA A 545 -17.32 -60.29 -12.99
CA ALA A 545 -17.64 -60.31 -11.57
C ALA A 545 -16.38 -60.25 -10.68
N GLU A 546 -15.31 -60.93 -11.07
CA GLU A 546 -14.03 -60.89 -10.36
C GLU A 546 -13.31 -59.54 -10.53
N VAL A 547 -13.39 -58.92 -11.72
CA VAL A 547 -12.83 -57.58 -11.99
C VAL A 547 -13.54 -56.52 -11.15
N TRP A 548 -14.86 -56.58 -11.05
CA TRP A 548 -15.64 -55.65 -10.22
C TRP A 548 -15.42 -55.88 -8.72
N ALA A 549 -15.31 -57.12 -8.27
CA ALA A 549 -14.96 -57.43 -6.88
C ALA A 549 -13.56 -56.90 -6.51
N GLU A 550 -12.62 -56.89 -7.46
CA GLU A 550 -11.31 -56.28 -7.26
C GLU A 550 -11.37 -54.76 -7.22
N ILE A 551 -12.11 -54.14 -8.14
CA ILE A 551 -12.32 -52.69 -8.14
C ILE A 551 -12.88 -52.25 -6.78
N GLU A 552 -13.91 -52.94 -6.28
CA GLU A 552 -14.54 -52.64 -4.98
C GLU A 552 -13.56 -52.81 -3.80
N ARG A 553 -12.69 -53.85 -3.82
CA ARG A 553 -11.65 -54.04 -2.80
C ARG A 553 -10.58 -52.94 -2.84
N VAL A 554 -10.10 -52.60 -4.03
CA VAL A 554 -9.07 -51.59 -4.23
C VAL A 554 -9.61 -50.19 -3.90
N GLU A 555 -10.87 -49.91 -4.19
CA GLU A 555 -11.56 -48.69 -3.75
C GLU A 555 -11.79 -48.63 -2.23
N ALA A 556 -12.02 -49.78 -1.59
CA ALA A 556 -12.10 -49.92 -0.13
C ALA A 556 -10.74 -49.78 0.59
N GLY A 557 -9.64 -49.65 -0.15
CA GLY A 557 -8.29 -49.44 0.37
C GLY A 557 -7.52 -50.73 0.67
N GLU A 558 -8.01 -51.89 0.21
CA GLU A 558 -7.28 -53.15 0.30
C GLU A 558 -6.20 -53.25 -0.79
N PRO A 559 -5.06 -53.91 -0.52
CA PRO A 559 -4.01 -54.08 -1.52
C PRO A 559 -4.49 -54.92 -2.71
N ALA A 560 -4.20 -54.44 -3.92
CA ALA A 560 -4.57 -55.11 -5.16
C ALA A 560 -3.95 -56.51 -5.26
N SER A 561 -4.79 -57.46 -5.67
CA SER A 561 -4.45 -58.81 -6.10
C SER A 561 -3.88 -58.75 -7.53
N GLY A 562 -3.13 -59.76 -7.95
CA GLY A 562 -2.53 -59.80 -9.30
C GLY A 562 -3.54 -59.74 -10.46
N GLY A 563 -3.08 -59.95 -11.70
CA GLY A 563 -3.93 -59.83 -12.89
C GLY A 563 -5.16 -60.74 -12.88
N ILE A 564 -6.33 -60.17 -13.20
CA ILE A 564 -7.65 -60.82 -13.20
C ILE A 564 -8.21 -60.87 -14.62
N GLU A 565 -8.82 -61.97 -15.01
CA GLU A 565 -9.43 -62.11 -16.34
C GLU A 565 -10.82 -61.44 -16.39
N GLY A 566 -11.12 -60.76 -17.49
CA GLY A 566 -12.43 -60.17 -17.75
C GLY A 566 -12.62 -59.78 -19.22
N VAL A 567 -13.69 -59.07 -19.52
CA VAL A 567 -14.07 -58.62 -20.88
C VAL A 567 -14.33 -57.12 -20.96
N LEU A 568 -13.78 -56.50 -22.00
CA LEU A 568 -13.95 -55.08 -22.33
C LEU A 568 -14.94 -54.92 -23.50
N ARG A 569 -15.85 -53.93 -23.42
CA ARG A 569 -16.84 -53.64 -24.45
C ARG A 569 -16.34 -52.59 -25.45
N ARG A 570 -16.47 -52.88 -26.74
CA ARG A 570 -16.10 -51.97 -27.84
C ARG A 570 -17.25 -51.04 -28.21
N SER A 571 -16.95 -49.97 -28.97
CA SER A 571 -17.94 -49.01 -29.46
C SER A 571 -19.00 -49.60 -30.43
N ASP A 572 -18.73 -50.79 -31.01
CA ASP A 572 -19.68 -51.57 -31.82
C ASP A 572 -20.47 -52.62 -31.01
N ASP A 573 -20.38 -52.58 -29.68
CA ASP A 573 -21.03 -53.47 -28.70
C ASP A 573 -20.47 -54.91 -28.67
N THR A 574 -19.33 -55.18 -29.32
CA THR A 574 -18.59 -56.46 -29.21
C THR A 574 -17.71 -56.54 -27.95
N LEU A 575 -17.35 -57.76 -27.51
CA LEU A 575 -16.59 -58.01 -26.27
C LEU A 575 -15.19 -58.57 -26.56
N VAL A 576 -14.17 -58.11 -25.83
CA VAL A 576 -12.75 -58.50 -25.95
C VAL A 576 -12.23 -59.03 -24.61
N GLU A 577 -11.66 -60.24 -24.60
CA GLU A 577 -11.04 -60.82 -23.39
C GLU A 577 -9.69 -60.17 -23.06
N CYS A 578 -9.55 -59.74 -21.81
CA CYS A 578 -8.40 -59.00 -21.30
C CYS A 578 -8.04 -59.46 -19.89
N ILE A 579 -6.76 -59.37 -19.55
CA ILE A 579 -6.29 -59.40 -18.16
C ILE A 579 -6.24 -57.96 -17.65
N PHE A 580 -6.86 -57.72 -16.50
CA PHE A 580 -6.91 -56.45 -15.81
C PHE A 580 -6.00 -56.49 -14.59
N ALA A 581 -5.13 -55.49 -14.45
CA ALA A 581 -4.47 -55.19 -13.19
C ALA A 581 -4.93 -53.80 -12.72
N ILE A 582 -5.49 -53.74 -11.52
CA ILE A 582 -6.16 -52.55 -11.00
C ILE A 582 -5.32 -51.98 -9.88
N SER A 583 -5.11 -50.67 -9.90
CA SER A 583 -4.41 -49.97 -8.82
C SER A 583 -5.15 -48.69 -8.45
N ALA A 584 -5.26 -48.43 -7.16
CA ALA A 584 -5.81 -47.17 -6.66
C ALA A 584 -4.79 -46.04 -6.88
N MET A 585 -5.30 -44.87 -7.24
CA MET A 585 -4.55 -43.63 -7.24
C MET A 585 -5.31 -42.56 -6.47
N SER A 586 -4.56 -41.73 -5.75
CA SER A 586 -5.09 -40.58 -5.03
C SER A 586 -4.22 -39.38 -5.37
N LEU A 587 -4.77 -38.45 -6.14
CA LEU A 587 -4.07 -37.30 -6.68
C LEU A 587 -4.82 -36.02 -6.28
N ALA A 588 -4.18 -35.10 -5.57
CA ALA A 588 -4.80 -33.81 -5.20
C ALA A 588 -6.20 -33.92 -4.54
N GLY A 589 -6.41 -34.93 -3.68
CA GLY A 589 -7.69 -35.16 -2.99
C GLY A 589 -8.74 -35.91 -3.82
N ILE A 590 -8.45 -36.23 -5.07
CA ILE A 590 -9.32 -36.93 -6.00
C ILE A 590 -8.93 -38.41 -6.04
N ARG A 591 -9.88 -39.30 -5.74
CA ARG A 591 -9.70 -40.76 -5.79
C ARG A 591 -9.99 -41.28 -7.20
N GLY A 592 -9.11 -42.13 -7.72
CA GLY A 592 -9.26 -42.76 -9.03
C GLY A 592 -8.60 -44.13 -9.09
N LEU A 593 -8.76 -44.81 -10.21
CA LEU A 593 -8.23 -46.14 -10.50
C LEU A 593 -7.42 -46.09 -11.79
N ILE A 594 -6.29 -46.80 -11.81
CA ILE A 594 -5.56 -47.10 -13.04
C ILE A 594 -5.78 -48.58 -13.33
N LEU A 595 -6.38 -48.88 -14.48
CA LEU A 595 -6.57 -50.23 -15.00
C LEU A 595 -5.57 -50.46 -16.12
N LEU A 596 -4.65 -51.39 -15.91
CA LEU A 596 -3.81 -51.96 -16.96
C LEU A 596 -4.60 -53.10 -17.60
N VAL A 597 -4.72 -53.06 -18.90
CA VAL A 597 -5.54 -53.94 -19.73
C VAL A 597 -4.63 -54.63 -20.73
N THR A 598 -4.41 -55.92 -20.55
CA THR A 598 -3.60 -56.74 -21.46
C THR A 598 -4.53 -57.64 -22.26
N PRO A 599 -4.77 -57.36 -23.56
CA PRO A 599 -5.62 -58.20 -24.39
C PRO A 599 -5.01 -59.61 -24.52
N LEU A 600 -5.78 -60.64 -24.19
CA LEU A 600 -5.34 -62.03 -24.32
C LEU A 600 -5.42 -62.45 -25.80
N GLY A 601 -4.38 -62.09 -26.56
CA GLY A 601 -4.33 -62.40 -27.99
C GLY A 601 -3.01 -62.12 -28.73
N ARG A 602 -1.95 -61.61 -28.07
CA ARG A 602 -0.65 -61.33 -28.71
C ARG A 602 0.57 -61.65 -27.83
N ALA A 603 0.62 -62.86 -27.27
CA ALA A 603 1.82 -63.41 -26.67
C ALA A 603 2.59 -64.30 -27.67
N ALA A 604 3.38 -63.70 -28.55
CA ALA A 604 4.42 -64.39 -29.30
C ALA A 604 5.57 -63.43 -29.64
N GLY A 605 6.43 -63.12 -28.66
CA GLY A 605 7.74 -62.56 -28.95
C GLY A 605 8.34 -61.67 -27.87
N ARG A 606 9.42 -62.19 -27.26
CA ARG A 606 10.51 -61.46 -26.59
C ARG A 606 10.32 -61.12 -25.11
N SER A 607 10.70 -62.13 -24.34
CA SER A 607 11.14 -62.12 -22.95
C SER A 607 12.43 -61.31 -22.71
N GLY A 608 12.49 -60.62 -21.56
CA GLY A 608 13.73 -60.24 -20.89
C GLY A 608 13.84 -58.79 -20.45
N ALA A 609 13.21 -58.41 -19.32
CA ALA A 609 13.60 -57.25 -18.49
C ALA A 609 12.80 -57.22 -17.16
N ALA A 610 12.86 -58.28 -16.37
CA ALA A 610 12.32 -58.28 -15.00
C ALA A 610 13.38 -57.71 -14.05
N GLU A 611 13.54 -56.38 -14.03
CA GLU A 611 14.32 -55.70 -12.97
C GLU A 611 14.03 -54.18 -12.81
N ALA A 612 13.09 -53.59 -13.56
CA ALA A 612 12.93 -52.13 -13.63
C ALA A 612 11.58 -51.55 -13.14
N SER A 613 10.67 -52.38 -12.62
CA SER A 613 9.28 -51.96 -12.35
C SER A 613 9.04 -51.17 -11.05
N SER A 614 10.05 -50.96 -10.18
CA SER A 614 9.86 -50.20 -8.92
C SER A 614 10.05 -48.68 -9.05
N GLY A 615 10.48 -48.16 -10.20
CA GLY A 615 10.87 -46.75 -10.35
C GLY A 615 9.77 -45.77 -10.77
N ILE A 616 8.69 -46.26 -11.39
CA ILE A 616 7.75 -45.41 -12.15
C ILE A 616 6.70 -44.75 -11.22
N ALA A 617 6.29 -45.42 -10.14
CA ALA A 617 5.33 -44.88 -9.16
C ALA A 617 5.86 -43.67 -8.36
N HIS A 618 7.19 -43.52 -8.24
CA HIS A 618 7.81 -42.41 -7.50
C HIS A 618 7.86 -41.08 -8.28
N GLN A 619 7.54 -41.08 -9.58
CA GLN A 619 7.66 -39.88 -10.42
C GLN A 619 6.36 -39.07 -10.50
N ALA A 620 5.19 -39.73 -10.49
CA ALA A 620 3.87 -39.06 -10.53
C ALA A 620 3.57 -38.20 -9.29
N LEU A 621 3.94 -38.68 -8.09
CA LEU A 621 3.85 -37.92 -6.82
C LEU A 621 4.71 -36.64 -6.83
N GLY A 622 5.75 -36.57 -7.67
CA GLY A 622 6.58 -35.38 -7.82
C GLY A 622 5.89 -34.24 -8.59
N GLU A 623 4.99 -34.55 -9.53
CA GLU A 623 4.39 -33.55 -10.43
C GLU A 623 3.18 -32.81 -9.80
N ILE A 624 2.45 -33.44 -8.86
CA ILE A 624 1.39 -32.76 -8.08
C ILE A 624 1.99 -31.92 -6.98
N ALA A 625 3.06 -32.42 -6.37
CA ALA A 625 3.86 -31.61 -5.48
C ALA A 625 4.34 -30.34 -6.22
N GLU A 626 4.76 -30.45 -7.48
CA GLU A 626 5.18 -29.31 -8.33
C GLU A 626 4.10 -28.23 -8.56
N ALA A 627 2.81 -28.61 -8.61
CA ALA A 627 1.70 -27.71 -8.94
C ALA A 627 0.96 -27.12 -7.71
N ALA A 628 1.29 -27.54 -6.49
CA ALA A 628 0.65 -27.02 -5.28
C ALA A 628 0.96 -25.51 -5.09
N PRO A 629 -0.02 -24.67 -4.70
CA PRO A 629 0.21 -23.24 -4.42
C PRO A 629 1.00 -23.01 -3.13
N ILE A 630 1.30 -24.09 -2.40
CA ILE A 630 2.09 -24.14 -1.18
C ILE A 630 3.46 -24.71 -1.55
N GLY A 631 4.52 -24.13 -1.01
CA GLY A 631 5.89 -24.55 -1.27
C GLY A 631 6.21 -25.91 -0.64
N LEU A 632 6.19 -27.00 -1.38
CA LEU A 632 6.51 -28.34 -0.90
C LEU A 632 7.98 -28.68 -1.19
N LEU A 633 8.69 -29.23 -0.21
CA LEU A 633 10.07 -29.66 -0.36
C LEU A 633 10.41 -30.91 0.45
N ARG A 634 11.43 -31.64 -0.01
CA ARG A 634 11.99 -32.81 0.67
C ARG A 634 13.45 -32.56 0.97
N ALA A 635 13.87 -32.70 2.22
CA ALA A 635 15.24 -32.51 2.67
C ALA A 635 15.79 -33.73 3.42
N ARG A 636 17.13 -33.79 3.58
CA ARG A 636 17.77 -34.77 4.45
C ARG A 636 17.64 -34.34 5.91
N PRO A 637 17.29 -35.26 6.83
CA PRO A 637 17.29 -34.99 8.25
C PRO A 637 18.74 -34.99 8.77
N THR A 638 19.54 -33.99 8.40
CA THR A 638 20.92 -33.80 8.87
C THR A 638 21.11 -32.36 9.33
N SER A 639 22.20 -32.06 10.05
CA SER A 639 22.52 -30.68 10.46
C SER A 639 22.64 -29.72 9.27
N GLN A 640 22.94 -30.23 8.07
CA GLN A 640 22.98 -29.44 6.84
C GLN A 640 21.59 -29.22 6.20
N GLY A 641 20.57 -29.99 6.57
CA GLY A 641 19.20 -29.83 6.07
C GLY A 641 19.11 -29.79 4.54
N THR A 642 19.90 -30.60 3.85
CA THR A 642 20.06 -30.52 2.40
C THR A 642 18.75 -30.80 1.68
N VAL A 643 18.24 -29.82 0.95
CA VAL A 643 17.03 -29.94 0.14
C VAL A 643 17.35 -30.82 -1.06
N LEU A 644 16.63 -31.94 -1.16
CA LEU A 644 16.76 -32.92 -2.23
C LEU A 644 15.87 -32.57 -3.41
N ARG A 645 14.66 -32.09 -3.13
CA ARG A 645 13.64 -31.70 -4.11
C ARG A 645 12.73 -30.62 -3.51
N TYR A 646 12.19 -29.74 -4.34
CA TYR A 646 11.18 -28.76 -3.95
C TYR A 646 10.36 -28.41 -5.17
N ASN A 647 9.15 -27.88 -4.96
CA ASN A 647 8.27 -27.45 -6.04
C ASN A 647 8.46 -25.98 -6.43
N ARG A 648 7.88 -25.61 -7.57
CA ARG A 648 7.93 -24.25 -8.11
C ARG A 648 7.34 -23.19 -7.19
N ALA A 649 6.35 -23.54 -6.35
CA ALA A 649 5.81 -22.62 -5.35
C ALA A 649 6.79 -22.33 -4.20
N ALA A 650 7.68 -23.27 -3.88
CA ALA A 650 8.74 -23.07 -2.90
C ALA A 650 9.92 -22.26 -3.46
N GLU A 651 10.11 -22.25 -4.79
CA GLU A 651 11.24 -21.58 -5.45
C GLU A 651 11.38 -20.08 -5.11
N PRO A 652 10.34 -19.22 -5.19
CA PRO A 652 10.47 -17.81 -4.81
C PRO A 652 10.70 -17.61 -3.31
N LEU A 653 10.19 -18.50 -2.45
CA LEU A 653 10.34 -18.44 -0.99
C LEU A 653 11.75 -18.87 -0.55
N LEU A 654 12.32 -19.89 -1.21
CA LEU A 654 13.68 -20.38 -0.98
C LEU A 654 14.74 -19.47 -1.62
N ALA A 655 14.45 -18.91 -2.81
CA ALA A 655 15.35 -17.98 -3.50
C ALA A 655 15.51 -16.65 -2.77
N ALA A 656 14.50 -16.22 -2.00
CA ALA A 656 14.53 -14.99 -1.24
C ALA A 656 15.57 -14.97 -0.11
N VAL A 657 16.02 -16.15 0.34
CA VAL A 657 16.88 -16.32 1.52
C VAL A 657 18.34 -16.61 1.15
N GLN A 658 18.60 -16.97 -0.11
CA GLN A 658 19.93 -17.37 -0.58
C GLN A 658 20.48 -16.36 -1.60
N GLU A 659 20.91 -15.19 -1.13
CA GLU A 659 21.55 -14.18 -1.99
C GLU A 659 22.98 -14.55 -2.43
N ALA A 660 23.58 -15.65 -1.95
CA ALA A 660 24.96 -15.98 -2.29
C ALA A 660 25.30 -17.49 -2.23
N ALA A 661 25.07 -18.22 -3.32
CA ALA A 661 25.96 -19.31 -3.77
C ALA A 661 25.64 -19.72 -5.22
N PRO A 662 26.41 -19.27 -6.23
CA PRO A 662 26.24 -19.76 -7.60
C PRO A 662 26.66 -21.24 -7.66
N GLY A 663 25.67 -22.15 -7.65
CA GLY A 663 25.89 -23.60 -7.77
C GLY A 663 26.00 -24.39 -6.46
N GLY A 664 25.60 -23.82 -5.31
CA GLY A 664 25.55 -24.54 -4.02
C GLY A 664 24.28 -25.36 -3.85
N VAL A 665 24.38 -26.54 -3.21
CA VAL A 665 23.22 -27.36 -2.86
C VAL A 665 22.31 -26.58 -1.92
N MET A 666 21.01 -26.54 -2.20
CA MET A 666 20.04 -25.83 -1.38
C MET A 666 19.89 -26.50 -0.01
N THR A 667 19.83 -25.71 1.04
CA THR A 667 19.78 -26.19 2.42
C THR A 667 18.69 -25.43 3.18
N LEU A 668 18.08 -26.08 4.17
CA LEU A 668 17.03 -25.50 5.02
C LEU A 668 17.53 -24.59 6.16
N PRO A 669 18.72 -24.76 6.78
CA PRO A 669 19.17 -23.91 7.88
C PRO A 669 19.12 -22.40 7.60
N PRO A 670 19.41 -21.89 6.38
CA PRO A 670 19.27 -20.46 6.07
C PRO A 670 17.86 -19.89 6.27
N LEU A 671 16.81 -20.71 6.19
CA LEU A 671 15.44 -20.27 6.49
C LEU A 671 15.25 -19.96 7.99
N PHE A 672 16.12 -20.51 8.83
CA PHE A 672 16.10 -20.36 10.27
C PHE A 672 17.07 -19.24 10.68
N PRO A 673 16.85 -18.58 11.83
CA PRO A 673 17.68 -17.47 12.28
C PRO A 673 19.16 -17.85 12.45
N ASP A 674 19.42 -19.08 12.90
CA ASP A 674 20.74 -19.63 13.08
C ASP A 674 20.74 -21.17 12.95
N GLN A 675 21.94 -21.75 13.00
CA GLN A 675 22.15 -23.19 12.91
C GLN A 675 21.57 -23.96 14.11
N ALA A 676 21.50 -23.35 15.29
CA ALA A 676 20.98 -24.00 16.50
C ALA A 676 19.45 -24.15 16.45
N ALA A 677 18.74 -23.14 15.96
CA ALA A 677 17.30 -23.15 15.75
C ALA A 677 16.87 -24.20 14.72
N TRP A 678 17.69 -24.40 13.68
CA TRP A 678 17.50 -25.52 12.75
C TRP A 678 17.72 -26.88 13.42
N GLU A 679 18.78 -27.03 14.22
CA GLU A 679 19.07 -28.29 14.90
C GLU A 679 18.01 -28.66 15.94
N GLU A 680 17.44 -27.68 16.62
CA GLU A 680 16.30 -27.84 17.51
C GLU A 680 15.05 -28.30 16.75
N PHE A 681 14.66 -27.58 15.69
CA PHE A 681 13.52 -27.97 14.84
C PHE A 681 13.69 -29.38 14.29
N LEU A 682 14.91 -29.74 13.87
CA LEU A 682 15.25 -31.07 13.41
C LEU A 682 15.12 -32.14 14.52
N GLN A 683 15.58 -31.86 15.74
CA GLN A 683 15.43 -32.78 16.87
C GLN A 683 13.97 -32.98 17.25
N GLU A 684 13.19 -31.90 17.29
CA GLU A 684 11.75 -31.91 17.55
C GLU A 684 11.00 -32.76 16.52
N THR A 685 11.24 -32.49 15.23
CA THR A 685 10.61 -33.27 14.14
C THR A 685 10.97 -34.76 14.22
N ARG A 686 12.21 -35.10 14.64
CA ARG A 686 12.62 -36.50 14.84
C ARG A 686 12.00 -37.15 16.06
N ARG A 687 11.78 -36.40 17.14
CA ARG A 687 11.17 -36.92 18.37
C ARG A 687 9.68 -37.17 18.16
N ASP A 688 8.99 -36.18 17.59
CA ASP A 688 7.53 -36.11 17.57
C ASP A 688 6.93 -36.51 16.20
N GLY A 689 7.78 -36.75 15.20
CA GLY A 689 7.41 -37.19 13.85
C GLY A 689 6.97 -36.06 12.92
N LYS A 690 6.62 -34.89 13.47
CA LYS A 690 6.31 -33.66 12.75
C LYS A 690 6.63 -32.43 13.60
N ALA A 691 6.87 -31.30 12.96
CA ALA A 691 7.08 -30.00 13.61
C ALA A 691 6.63 -28.87 12.68
N GLU A 692 6.12 -27.77 13.24
CA GLU A 692 5.71 -26.58 12.51
C GLU A 692 6.40 -25.37 13.10
N ARG A 693 6.86 -24.43 12.26
CA ARG A 693 7.49 -23.19 12.69
C ARG A 693 7.18 -22.05 11.73
N THR A 694 6.81 -20.88 12.26
CA THR A 694 6.70 -19.66 11.45
C THR A 694 8.00 -18.88 11.53
N LEU A 695 8.57 -18.55 10.37
CA LEU A 695 9.89 -17.96 10.17
C LEU A 695 9.72 -16.60 9.49
N ARG A 696 10.42 -15.57 9.98
CA ARG A 696 10.48 -14.26 9.31
C ARG A 696 11.70 -14.22 8.41
N LEU A 697 11.47 -14.12 7.11
CA LEU A 697 12.50 -14.09 6.09
C LEU A 697 12.70 -12.64 5.60
N PRO A 698 13.91 -12.09 5.66
CA PRO A 698 14.20 -10.79 5.06
C PRO A 698 14.29 -10.94 3.54
N ILE A 699 13.36 -10.35 2.78
CA ILE A 699 13.36 -10.37 1.30
C ILE A 699 13.69 -8.99 0.76
N GLY A 700 14.97 -8.61 0.80
CA GLY A 700 15.43 -7.31 0.28
C GLY A 700 14.83 -6.12 1.02
N ASP A 701 15.67 -5.21 1.49
CA ASP A 701 15.25 -4.05 2.28
C ASP A 701 14.10 -3.25 1.60
N PRO A 702 12.85 -3.17 2.15
CA PRO A 702 12.41 -3.42 3.53
C PRO A 702 11.42 -4.60 3.65
N ARG A 703 11.25 -5.43 2.61
CA ARG A 703 10.15 -6.39 2.54
C ARG A 703 10.51 -7.62 3.37
N SER A 704 10.04 -7.68 4.61
CA SER A 704 10.06 -8.92 5.39
C SER A 704 8.86 -9.79 5.01
N LEU A 705 9.10 -11.05 4.65
CA LEU A 705 8.09 -12.07 4.40
C LEU A 705 7.95 -12.95 5.63
N SER A 706 6.72 -13.23 6.08
CA SER A 706 6.47 -14.23 7.12
C SER A 706 6.09 -15.53 6.44
N VAL A 707 6.89 -16.56 6.67
CA VAL A 707 6.77 -17.85 6.01
C VAL A 707 6.59 -18.94 7.04
N ARG A 708 5.57 -19.76 6.86
CA ARG A 708 5.29 -20.88 7.76
C ARG A 708 5.83 -22.16 7.15
N ILE A 709 6.73 -22.85 7.86
CA ILE A 709 7.25 -24.17 7.49
C ILE A 709 6.66 -25.25 8.39
N GLU A 710 6.04 -26.27 7.80
CA GLU A 710 5.69 -27.50 8.50
C GLU A 710 6.56 -28.62 7.95
N ALA A 711 7.11 -29.49 8.78
CA ALA A 711 7.96 -30.60 8.40
C ALA A 711 7.48 -31.90 9.05
N VAL A 712 7.55 -32.99 8.31
CA VAL A 712 7.20 -34.34 8.74
C VAL A 712 8.37 -35.27 8.44
N VAL A 713 8.78 -36.08 9.42
CA VAL A 713 9.86 -37.06 9.24
C VAL A 713 9.30 -38.34 8.63
N THR A 714 9.84 -38.69 7.46
CA THR A 714 9.54 -39.95 6.78
C THR A 714 10.60 -40.98 7.14
N ARG A 715 10.19 -42.06 7.80
CA ARG A 715 11.05 -43.16 8.28
C ARG A 715 11.12 -44.30 7.28
N ASP A 716 12.19 -45.09 7.33
CA ASP A 716 12.34 -46.27 6.49
C ASP A 716 11.77 -47.55 7.14
N GLU A 717 11.88 -48.69 6.43
CA GLU A 717 11.37 -50.00 6.90
C GLU A 717 12.05 -50.51 8.19
N ARG A 718 13.09 -49.84 8.69
CA ARG A 718 13.79 -50.13 9.95
C ARG A 718 13.50 -49.06 11.03
N ASP A 719 12.53 -48.18 10.77
CA ASP A 719 12.09 -47.06 11.63
C ASP A 719 13.13 -45.93 11.79
N GLU A 720 14.16 -45.90 10.94
CA GLU A 720 15.19 -44.84 10.95
C GLU A 720 14.74 -43.63 10.10
N PRO A 721 14.96 -42.38 10.55
CA PRO A 721 14.52 -41.17 9.85
C PRO A 721 15.29 -40.98 8.53
N ARG A 722 14.57 -41.08 7.40
CA ARG A 722 15.17 -41.09 6.05
C ARG A 722 15.05 -39.75 5.33
N TYR A 723 13.91 -39.07 5.43
CA TYR A 723 13.65 -37.76 4.80
C TYR A 723 12.84 -36.83 5.70
N LEU A 724 12.92 -35.53 5.43
CA LEU A 724 12.00 -34.50 5.93
C LEU A 724 11.14 -34.00 4.78
N ASP A 725 9.84 -34.20 4.85
CA ASP A 725 8.86 -33.63 3.92
C ASP A 725 8.29 -32.35 4.51
N CYS A 726 8.51 -31.22 3.86
CA CYS A 726 8.15 -29.90 4.38
C CYS A 726 7.18 -29.16 3.45
N SER A 727 6.24 -28.41 4.01
CA SER A 727 5.43 -27.40 3.33
C SER A 727 5.83 -26.01 3.81
N ILE A 728 5.77 -25.02 2.92
CA ILE A 728 6.23 -23.65 3.11
C ILE A 728 5.19 -22.70 2.52
N GLU A 729 4.60 -21.83 3.33
CA GLU A 729 3.53 -20.91 2.93
C GLU A 729 3.87 -19.46 3.25
N ASP A 730 3.58 -18.53 2.33
CA ASP A 730 3.56 -17.10 2.63
C ASP A 730 2.32 -16.75 3.44
N VAL A 731 2.53 -16.44 4.72
CA VAL A 731 1.47 -16.04 5.65
C VAL A 731 1.56 -14.55 5.96
N THR A 732 2.27 -13.73 5.17
CA THR A 732 2.59 -12.33 5.52
C THR A 732 1.38 -11.47 5.83
N ALA A 733 0.30 -11.55 5.03
CA ALA A 733 -0.92 -10.77 5.28
C ALA A 733 -1.61 -11.21 6.57
N THR A 734 -1.79 -12.52 6.76
CA THR A 734 -2.37 -13.13 7.96
C THR A 734 -1.52 -12.87 9.19
N ALA A 735 -0.19 -12.95 9.07
CA ALA A 735 0.78 -12.69 10.12
C ALA A 735 0.83 -11.19 10.48
N ARG A 736 0.62 -10.26 9.55
CA ARG A 736 0.49 -8.82 9.85
C ARG A 736 -0.80 -8.51 10.60
N GLN A 737 -1.93 -9.10 10.18
CA GLN A 737 -3.21 -8.93 10.87
C GLN A 737 -3.18 -9.58 12.26
N GLN A 738 -2.61 -10.78 12.35
CA GLN A 738 -2.39 -11.50 13.60
C GLN A 738 -1.39 -10.75 14.48
N ALA A 739 -0.28 -10.22 13.96
CA ALA A 739 0.66 -9.39 14.72
C ALA A 739 0.04 -8.07 15.20
N ARG A 740 -0.88 -7.46 14.45
CA ARG A 740 -1.66 -6.29 14.93
C ARG A 740 -2.59 -6.70 16.08
N ARG A 741 -3.26 -7.85 15.96
CA ARG A 741 -4.14 -8.38 17.00
C ARG A 741 -3.36 -8.86 18.23
N GLU A 742 -2.24 -9.54 18.04
CA GLU A 742 -1.29 -9.96 19.07
C GLU A 742 -0.60 -8.77 19.69
N ALA A 743 -0.26 -7.71 18.95
CA ALA A 743 0.23 -6.47 19.54
C ALA A 743 -0.86 -5.78 20.37
N LEU A 744 -2.12 -5.81 19.94
CA LEU A 744 -3.25 -5.31 20.74
C LEU A 744 -3.50 -6.18 21.98
N ILE A 745 -3.37 -7.50 21.84
CA ILE A 745 -3.52 -8.48 22.92
C ILE A 745 -2.32 -8.42 23.87
N GLU A 746 -1.08 -8.25 23.41
CA GLU A 746 0.13 -7.99 24.20
C GLU A 746 0.02 -6.63 24.90
N ARG A 747 -0.49 -5.58 24.23
CA ARG A 747 -0.82 -4.29 24.86
C ARG A 747 -1.81 -4.48 26.04
N LEU A 748 -2.75 -5.41 25.92
CA LEU A 748 -3.75 -5.75 26.95
C LEU A 748 -3.29 -6.82 27.96
N GLN A 749 -2.37 -7.72 27.59
CA GLN A 749 -1.88 -8.83 28.41
C GLN A 749 -0.66 -8.41 29.22
N ALA A 750 0.25 -7.59 28.66
CA ALA A 750 1.33 -6.96 29.42
C ALA A 750 0.77 -6.06 30.52
N SER A 751 -0.41 -5.46 30.31
CA SER A 751 -1.12 -4.72 31.35
C SER A 751 -1.82 -5.61 32.39
N MET A 752 -2.12 -6.88 32.07
CA MET A 752 -2.66 -7.86 33.03
C MET A 752 -1.57 -8.68 33.77
N LEU A 753 -0.40 -8.90 33.16
CA LEU A 753 0.71 -9.63 33.79
C LEU A 753 1.31 -8.88 34.98
N PHE A 754 1.33 -7.55 34.93
CA PHE A 754 1.77 -6.69 36.04
C PHE A 754 0.93 -6.88 37.32
N LEU A 755 -0.38 -7.11 37.17
CA LEU A 755 -1.28 -7.34 38.31
C LEU A 755 -0.89 -8.58 39.14
N HIS A 756 -0.10 -9.49 38.55
CA HIS A 756 0.38 -10.73 39.15
C HIS A 756 1.83 -10.64 39.68
N GLU A 757 2.49 -9.47 39.63
CA GLU A 757 3.82 -9.32 40.22
C GLU A 757 3.78 -9.16 41.75
N PRO A 758 4.82 -9.59 42.49
CA PRO A 758 4.92 -9.38 43.92
C PRO A 758 5.00 -7.90 44.31
N VAL A 759 4.16 -7.49 45.26
CA VAL A 759 4.05 -6.11 45.75
C VAL A 759 5.33 -5.57 46.41
N ALA A 760 6.20 -6.45 46.93
CA ALA A 760 7.47 -6.08 47.54
C ALA A 760 8.36 -5.15 46.69
N HIS A 761 8.32 -5.26 45.36
CA HIS A 761 9.16 -4.46 44.47
C HIS A 761 8.78 -2.97 44.41
N LEU A 762 7.55 -2.64 44.80
CA LEU A 762 6.99 -1.28 44.78
C LEU A 762 6.97 -0.63 46.15
N ALA A 763 7.43 -1.34 47.19
CA ALA A 763 7.33 -0.90 48.56
C ALA A 763 8.45 0.08 48.91
N SER A 764 8.07 1.15 49.60
CA SER A 764 9.02 2.10 50.18
C SER A 764 9.51 1.59 51.55
N GLU A 765 10.74 2.00 51.91
CA GLU A 765 11.33 1.63 53.21
C GLU A 765 10.49 2.23 54.35
N PRO A 766 10.07 1.42 55.35
CA PRO A 766 9.07 1.86 56.30
C PRO A 766 9.68 2.81 57.35
N VAL A 767 9.06 3.97 57.56
CA VAL A 767 9.38 4.80 58.74
C VAL A 767 8.77 4.13 59.96
N LEU A 768 9.61 3.59 60.84
CA LEU A 768 9.17 2.89 62.05
C LEU A 768 9.11 3.82 63.26
N ALA A 769 8.05 3.68 64.06
CA ALA A 769 7.87 4.41 65.31
C ALA A 769 7.50 3.49 66.48
N ASP A 770 8.01 3.78 67.67
CA ASP A 770 7.56 3.18 68.92
C ASP A 770 6.25 3.86 69.39
N PRO A 771 5.27 3.12 69.96
CA PRO A 771 3.99 3.67 70.41
C PRO A 771 4.09 4.86 71.37
N ASP A 772 5.16 4.93 72.15
CA ASP A 772 5.37 5.98 73.14
C ASP A 772 6.04 7.24 72.56
N GLU A 773 6.48 7.21 71.30
CA GLU A 773 7.12 8.36 70.65
C GLU A 773 6.15 9.54 70.45
N PRO A 774 6.59 10.78 70.67
CA PRO A 774 5.80 11.97 70.36
C PRO A 774 5.49 12.10 68.87
N VAL A 775 4.24 12.42 68.53
CA VAL A 775 3.79 12.65 67.14
C VAL A 775 4.70 13.63 66.39
N ARG A 776 5.18 14.69 67.05
CA ARG A 776 6.10 15.67 66.44
C ARG A 776 7.35 15.02 65.85
N GLU A 777 7.96 14.10 66.58
CA GLU A 777 9.23 13.48 66.18
C GLU A 777 9.00 12.51 65.03
N VAL A 778 7.91 11.75 65.08
CA VAL A 778 7.54 10.83 63.99
C VAL A 778 7.19 11.60 62.71
N VAL A 779 6.39 12.67 62.80
CA VAL A 779 6.06 13.52 61.64
C VAL A 779 7.34 14.13 61.03
N SER A 780 8.28 14.59 61.86
CA SER A 780 9.56 15.11 61.37
C SER A 780 10.37 14.04 60.63
N ARG A 781 10.32 12.78 61.07
CA ARG A 781 10.98 11.65 60.38
C ARG A 781 10.27 11.29 59.08
N ILE A 782 8.93 11.25 59.06
CA ILE A 782 8.13 11.07 57.84
C ILE A 782 8.51 12.14 56.81
N THR A 783 8.55 13.41 57.21
CA THR A 783 8.92 14.52 56.32
C THR A 783 10.37 14.42 55.84
N ALA A 784 11.33 14.10 56.72
CA ALA A 784 12.74 13.99 56.34
C ALA A 784 13.03 12.80 55.42
N ALA A 785 12.28 11.71 55.57
CA ALA A 785 12.38 10.52 54.73
C ALA A 785 11.54 10.61 53.44
N GLU A 786 10.85 11.73 53.20
CA GLU A 786 9.88 11.90 52.10
C GLU A 786 8.82 10.79 52.04
N ALA A 787 8.50 10.19 53.19
CA ALA A 787 7.55 9.11 53.31
C ALA A 787 6.12 9.64 53.43
N SER A 788 5.13 8.79 53.12
CA SER A 788 3.70 9.14 53.20
C SER A 788 3.00 8.61 54.47
N ALA A 789 3.69 7.76 55.25
CA ALA A 789 3.19 7.18 56.48
C ALA A 789 4.33 6.69 57.39
N ALA A 790 4.03 6.51 58.68
CA ALA A 790 4.87 5.75 59.59
C ALA A 790 4.12 4.54 60.14
N VAL A 791 4.81 3.41 60.27
CA VAL A 791 4.27 2.19 60.90
C VAL A 791 4.72 2.15 62.35
N VAL A 792 3.75 2.03 63.24
CA VAL A 792 3.98 1.91 64.67
C VAL A 792 4.17 0.44 65.01
N THR A 793 5.33 0.08 65.56
CA THR A 793 5.71 -1.30 65.85
C THR A 793 5.93 -1.52 67.33
N SER A 794 5.70 -2.73 67.83
CA SER A 794 6.04 -3.11 69.20
C SER A 794 7.56 -3.10 69.43
N PRO A 795 8.03 -3.11 70.70
CA PRO A 795 9.44 -3.32 71.01
C PRO A 795 10.03 -4.66 70.51
N SER A 796 9.18 -5.64 70.19
CA SER A 796 9.57 -6.91 69.54
C SER A 796 9.59 -6.83 68.01
N GLY A 797 9.19 -5.71 67.42
CA GLY A 797 9.20 -5.46 65.97
C GLY A 797 7.93 -5.88 65.24
N GLU A 798 6.84 -6.17 65.94
CA GLU A 798 5.54 -6.53 65.35
C GLU A 798 4.74 -5.27 64.96
N PRO A 799 4.07 -5.25 63.80
CA PRO A 799 3.20 -4.14 63.40
C PRO A 799 1.99 -3.98 64.34
N ILE A 800 1.79 -2.78 64.90
CA ILE A 800 0.64 -2.46 65.76
C ILE A 800 -0.36 -1.55 65.02
N GLY A 801 0.13 -0.48 64.40
CA GLY A 801 -0.71 0.54 63.76
C GLY A 801 0.03 1.35 62.73
N ILE A 802 -0.67 2.25 62.04
CA ILE A 802 -0.10 3.14 61.03
C ILE A 802 -0.55 4.57 61.30
N PHE A 803 0.33 5.53 61.02
CA PHE A 803 0.04 6.94 61.12
C PHE A 803 0.29 7.61 59.77
N THR A 804 -0.77 8.19 59.21
CA THR A 804 -0.81 8.77 57.86
C THR A 804 -1.14 10.26 57.91
N ASP A 805 -1.03 10.94 56.78
CA ASP A 805 -1.50 12.34 56.63
C ASP A 805 -2.99 12.51 56.95
N GLN A 806 -3.80 11.45 56.77
CA GLN A 806 -5.20 11.48 57.18
C GLN A 806 -5.33 11.52 58.71
N ASP A 807 -4.59 10.68 59.43
CA ASP A 807 -4.58 10.68 60.90
C ASP A 807 -4.06 12.01 61.45
N LEU A 808 -3.03 12.58 60.82
CA LEU A 808 -2.52 13.91 61.16
C LEU A 808 -3.61 14.99 61.01
N ARG A 809 -4.34 15.00 59.88
CA ARG A 809 -5.41 16.00 59.67
C ARG A 809 -6.59 15.79 60.61
N GLU A 810 -7.06 14.56 60.78
CA GLU A 810 -8.28 14.27 61.54
C GLU A 810 -8.06 14.30 63.05
N ARG A 811 -6.99 13.65 63.53
CA ARG A 811 -6.81 13.34 64.96
C ARG A 811 -5.85 14.28 65.66
N ILE A 812 -5.05 15.03 64.92
CA ILE A 812 -4.17 16.07 65.47
C ILE A 812 -4.70 17.44 65.14
N VAL A 813 -4.77 17.80 63.86
CA VAL A 813 -5.11 19.17 63.44
C VAL A 813 -6.58 19.50 63.73
N ALA A 814 -7.51 18.68 63.25
CA ALA A 814 -8.94 18.95 63.42
C ALA A 814 -9.42 18.74 64.87
N ALA A 815 -8.88 17.75 65.57
CA ALA A 815 -9.20 17.49 66.97
C ALA A 815 -8.47 18.41 67.96
N GLY A 816 -7.45 19.17 67.52
CA GLY A 816 -6.65 20.05 68.38
C GLY A 816 -5.77 19.30 69.38
N THR A 817 -5.34 18.08 69.05
CA THR A 817 -4.51 17.24 69.94
C THR A 817 -3.07 17.75 69.98
N ASP A 818 -2.45 17.73 71.17
CA ASP A 818 -1.06 18.18 71.34
C ASP A 818 -0.07 17.27 70.59
N LEU A 819 0.92 17.87 69.93
CA LEU A 819 1.97 17.18 69.17
C LEU A 819 2.94 16.37 70.05
N GLN A 820 2.88 16.54 71.37
CA GLN A 820 3.59 15.72 72.35
C GLN A 820 2.84 14.43 72.73
N THR A 821 1.63 14.24 72.21
CA THR A 821 0.87 13.01 72.46
C THR A 821 1.62 11.81 71.88
N PRO A 822 1.68 10.67 72.61
CA PRO A 822 2.24 9.43 72.08
C PRO A 822 1.51 8.99 70.82
N ILE A 823 2.26 8.61 69.78
CA ILE A 823 1.71 8.24 68.47
C ILE A 823 0.76 7.04 68.55
N GLY A 824 0.99 6.13 69.50
CA GLY A 824 0.11 4.99 69.76
C GLY A 824 -1.33 5.36 70.12
N ARG A 825 -1.60 6.61 70.55
CA ARG A 825 -2.96 7.09 70.85
C ARG A 825 -3.69 7.66 69.65
N VAL A 826 -2.97 8.02 68.59
CA VAL A 826 -3.51 8.73 67.42
C VAL A 826 -3.33 7.97 66.12
N MET A 827 -2.56 6.88 66.10
CA MET A 827 -2.44 5.95 64.97
C MET A 827 -3.74 5.22 64.66
N THR A 828 -3.92 4.83 63.41
CA THR A 828 -4.94 3.85 63.02
C THR A 828 -4.46 2.44 63.32
N ALA A 829 -5.23 1.70 64.12
CA ALA A 829 -4.90 0.35 64.57
C ALA A 829 -6.13 -0.58 64.50
N PRO A 830 -5.98 -1.86 64.13
CA PRO A 830 -4.72 -2.50 63.71
C PRO A 830 -4.27 -2.01 62.33
N VAL A 831 -2.96 -2.01 62.07
CA VAL A 831 -2.44 -1.78 60.72
C VAL A 831 -2.89 -2.92 59.80
N LYS A 832 -3.30 -2.56 58.59
CA LYS A 832 -3.64 -3.53 57.56
C LYS A 832 -2.39 -3.90 56.79
N SER A 833 -2.12 -5.19 56.72
CA SER A 833 -0.93 -5.74 56.11
C SER A 833 -1.25 -6.83 55.10
N ILE A 834 -0.29 -7.08 54.21
CA ILE A 834 -0.32 -8.14 53.22
C ILE A 834 1.09 -8.78 53.12
N PRO A 835 1.22 -10.08 52.81
CA PRO A 835 2.54 -10.68 52.59
C PRO A 835 3.32 -9.95 51.50
N GLU A 836 4.64 -9.80 51.69
CA GLU A 836 5.50 -9.10 50.72
C GLU A 836 5.48 -9.75 49.31
N ASN A 837 5.18 -11.05 49.23
CA ASN A 837 5.07 -11.79 47.99
C ASN A 837 3.67 -11.80 47.37
N ALA A 838 2.70 -11.09 47.98
CA ALA A 838 1.34 -10.99 47.45
C ALA A 838 1.31 -10.23 46.15
N GLU A 839 0.32 -10.52 45.32
CA GLU A 839 0.24 -9.93 43.98
C GLU A 839 -0.33 -8.50 44.06
N ILE A 840 0.08 -7.63 43.12
CA ILE A 840 -0.33 -6.23 43.09
C ILE A 840 -1.86 -6.07 43.01
N TYR A 841 -2.56 -6.97 42.30
CA TYR A 841 -4.03 -6.97 42.28
C TYR A 841 -4.63 -7.25 43.66
N GLU A 842 -4.00 -8.11 44.46
CA GLU A 842 -4.46 -8.45 45.82
C GLU A 842 -4.28 -7.27 46.75
N ALA A 843 -3.18 -6.54 46.60
CA ALA A 843 -2.92 -5.31 47.34
C ALA A 843 -3.94 -4.21 46.97
N LEU A 844 -4.21 -3.99 45.67
CA LEU A 844 -5.24 -3.05 45.20
C LEU A 844 -6.65 -3.44 45.68
N ALA A 845 -7.01 -4.71 45.59
CA ALA A 845 -8.30 -5.22 46.05
C ALA A 845 -8.45 -5.13 47.57
N ALA A 846 -7.36 -5.29 48.34
CA ALA A 846 -7.36 -5.09 49.79
C ALA A 846 -7.54 -3.60 50.15
N MET A 847 -6.84 -2.70 49.45
CA MET A 847 -6.98 -1.25 49.65
C MET A 847 -8.41 -0.76 49.37
N GLU A 848 -9.03 -1.19 48.27
CA GLU A 848 -10.40 -0.78 47.92
C GLU A 848 -11.43 -1.34 48.91
N ARG A 849 -11.33 -2.63 49.22
CA ARG A 849 -12.25 -3.32 50.14
C ARG A 849 -12.25 -2.69 51.54
N ASP A 850 -11.07 -2.34 52.03
CA ASP A 850 -10.90 -1.74 53.35
C ASP A 850 -10.96 -0.20 53.30
N SER A 851 -11.08 0.39 52.10
CA SER A 851 -11.12 1.83 51.84
C SER A 851 -9.93 2.58 52.46
N ILE A 852 -8.73 2.04 52.29
CA ILE A 852 -7.46 2.55 52.82
C ILE A 852 -6.48 2.88 51.69
N GLN A 853 -5.55 3.80 51.95
CA GLN A 853 -4.56 4.23 50.96
C GLN A 853 -3.17 3.60 51.17
N HIS A 854 -2.91 2.99 52.33
CA HIS A 854 -1.62 2.41 52.67
C HIS A 854 -1.78 0.96 53.14
N LEU A 855 -0.85 0.10 52.74
CA LEU A 855 -0.71 -1.27 53.23
C LEU A 855 0.71 -1.49 53.74
N ALA A 856 0.84 -2.10 54.91
CA ALA A 856 2.13 -2.60 55.38
C ALA A 856 2.44 -3.96 54.72
N LEU A 857 3.70 -4.17 54.35
CA LEU A 857 4.16 -5.46 53.84
C LEU A 857 4.82 -6.26 54.95
N GLU A 858 4.42 -7.52 55.09
CA GLU A 858 4.99 -8.44 56.07
C GLU A 858 5.93 -9.44 55.42
N ASP A 859 7.13 -9.57 55.99
CA ASP A 859 8.07 -10.63 55.64
C ASP A 859 7.61 -12.00 56.18
N ARG A 860 8.32 -13.06 55.81
CA ARG A 860 8.02 -14.43 56.28
C ARG A 860 8.14 -14.61 57.81
N SER A 861 8.74 -13.67 58.52
CA SER A 861 8.88 -13.66 59.97
C SER A 861 7.78 -12.85 60.69
N GLY A 862 6.85 -12.24 59.93
CA GLY A 862 5.76 -11.41 60.46
C GLY A 862 6.19 -9.99 60.83
N ARG A 863 7.35 -9.54 60.33
CA ARG A 863 7.85 -8.17 60.54
C ARG A 863 7.56 -7.32 59.33
N VAL A 864 7.43 -6.01 59.55
CA VAL A 864 7.19 -5.05 58.47
C VAL A 864 8.44 -4.90 57.62
N SER A 865 8.39 -5.32 56.36
CA SER A 865 9.47 -5.16 55.39
C SER A 865 9.33 -3.89 54.54
N GLY A 866 8.11 -3.36 54.40
CA GLY A 866 7.84 -2.16 53.59
C GLY A 866 6.46 -1.57 53.85
N VAL A 867 6.21 -0.39 53.28
CA VAL A 867 4.87 0.18 53.14
C VAL A 867 4.65 0.51 51.69
N VAL A 868 3.44 0.22 51.20
CA VAL A 868 3.02 0.61 49.86
C VAL A 868 1.79 1.50 49.93
N HIS A 869 1.84 2.60 49.21
CA HIS A 869 0.74 3.53 49.01
C HIS A 869 -0.01 3.19 47.72
N HIS A 870 -1.30 3.49 47.67
CA HIS A 870 -2.17 3.23 46.52
C HIS A 870 -1.62 3.85 45.22
N SER A 871 -0.93 5.00 45.29
CA SER A 871 -0.30 5.61 44.11
C SER A 871 0.98 4.91 43.64
N GLU A 872 1.63 4.10 44.48
CA GLU A 872 2.83 3.33 44.14
C GLU A 872 2.45 2.02 43.43
N LEU A 873 1.35 1.38 43.84
CA LEU A 873 0.77 0.20 43.15
C LEU A 873 0.29 0.48 41.71
N LEU A 874 0.12 1.75 41.36
CA LEU A 874 -0.33 2.19 40.05
C LEU A 874 0.82 2.48 39.07
N GLN A 875 2.07 2.17 39.41
CA GLN A 875 3.22 2.49 38.56
C GLN A 875 3.78 1.27 37.84
N PHE A 876 3.52 1.14 36.51
CA PHE A 876 4.43 0.54 35.49
C PHE A 876 3.92 0.78 34.03
N PRO A 877 4.77 0.63 32.97
CA PRO A 877 5.15 1.68 32.01
C PRO A 877 4.07 2.15 31.01
N ASN A 878 3.03 1.37 30.77
CA ASN A 878 1.99 1.72 29.79
C ASN A 878 0.87 2.60 30.37
N TYR A 879 0.85 2.81 31.69
CA TYR A 879 -0.11 3.69 32.38
C TYR A 879 0.50 4.98 32.91
N GLY A 880 1.82 5.16 32.76
CA GLY A 880 2.49 6.44 32.97
C GLY A 880 1.74 7.65 32.41
N PRO A 881 1.16 7.60 31.19
CA PRO A 881 0.45 8.73 30.61
C PRO A 881 -0.90 8.95 31.28
N ILE A 882 -1.62 7.89 31.62
CA ILE A 882 -2.95 7.96 32.24
C ILE A 882 -2.84 8.41 33.70
N VAL A 883 -1.84 7.90 34.43
CA VAL A 883 -1.56 8.31 35.81
C VAL A 883 -1.06 9.75 35.84
N LEU A 884 -0.11 10.13 34.97
CA LEU A 884 0.34 11.53 34.88
C LEU A 884 -0.78 12.47 34.44
N ALA A 885 -1.56 12.10 33.43
CA ALA A 885 -2.70 12.91 32.99
C ALA A 885 -3.74 13.04 34.11
N ARG A 886 -4.00 11.98 34.89
CA ARG A 886 -4.90 12.01 36.05
C ARG A 886 -4.34 12.82 37.22
N ASP A 887 -3.04 12.74 37.48
CA ASP A 887 -2.36 13.52 38.51
C ASP A 887 -2.40 15.01 38.15
N ILE A 888 -2.15 15.34 36.88
CA ILE A 888 -2.31 16.69 36.33
C ILE A 888 -3.77 17.16 36.45
N ASP A 889 -4.73 16.33 36.03
CA ASP A 889 -6.15 16.63 36.06
C ASP A 889 -6.65 16.99 37.48
N ARG A 890 -6.13 16.28 38.49
CA ARG A 890 -6.46 16.47 39.90
C ARG A 890 -5.66 17.57 40.60
N SER A 891 -4.64 18.13 39.95
CA SER A 891 -3.72 19.07 40.58
C SER A 891 -4.34 20.45 40.77
N ASP A 892 -4.54 20.90 42.00
CA ASP A 892 -5.16 22.21 42.28
C ASP A 892 -4.22 23.43 42.21
N THR A 893 -2.93 23.22 41.97
CA THR A 893 -1.94 24.30 41.86
C THR A 893 -1.04 24.12 40.63
N VAL A 894 -0.48 25.22 40.14
CA VAL A 894 0.40 25.26 38.97
C VAL A 894 1.65 24.39 39.22
N GLU A 895 2.24 24.47 40.40
CA GLU A 895 3.48 23.77 40.76
C GLU A 895 3.31 22.25 40.70
N ARG A 896 2.14 21.73 41.08
CA ARG A 896 1.84 20.29 41.00
C ARG A 896 1.67 19.82 39.56
N VAL A 897 1.03 20.63 38.71
CA VAL A 897 0.91 20.34 37.27
C VAL A 897 2.30 20.33 36.63
N VAL A 898 3.13 21.35 36.90
CA VAL A 898 4.51 21.45 36.43
C VAL A 898 5.33 20.24 36.86
N SER A 899 5.30 19.90 38.15
CA SER A 899 6.03 18.74 38.69
C SER A 899 5.61 17.42 38.05
N ALA A 900 4.31 17.22 37.78
CA ALA A 900 3.81 16.04 37.11
C ALA A 900 4.23 16.00 35.62
N ALA A 901 4.10 17.11 34.89
CA ALA A 901 4.46 17.20 33.48
C ALA A 901 5.96 16.98 33.22
N LEU A 902 6.84 17.48 34.11
CA LEU A 902 8.29 17.29 34.05
C LEU A 902 8.74 15.81 34.13
N ARG A 903 7.86 14.89 34.55
CA ARG A 903 8.14 13.44 34.55
C ARG A 903 7.95 12.79 33.18
N ALA A 904 7.28 13.46 32.23
CA ALA A 904 6.95 12.89 30.92
C ALA A 904 8.20 12.50 30.09
N PRO A 905 9.26 13.32 30.00
CA PRO A 905 10.47 12.95 29.26
C PRO A 905 11.15 11.68 29.79
N THR A 906 11.19 11.51 31.11
CA THR A 906 11.78 10.32 31.75
C THR A 906 10.98 9.06 31.41
N LEU A 907 9.65 9.13 31.50
CA LEU A 907 8.77 8.02 31.13
C LEU A 907 8.86 7.68 29.64
N ALA A 908 8.92 8.69 28.77
CA ALA A 908 9.12 8.50 27.34
C ALA A 908 10.47 7.84 27.04
N ALA A 909 11.56 8.25 27.71
CA ALA A 909 12.87 7.60 27.58
C ALA A 909 12.81 6.12 28.00
N SER A 910 12.16 5.78 29.11
CA SER A 910 11.97 4.39 29.53
C SER A 910 11.16 3.56 28.53
N LEU A 911 10.10 4.14 27.94
CA LEU A 911 9.33 3.49 26.88
C LEU A 911 10.18 3.22 25.64
N ILE A 912 10.99 4.19 25.21
CA ILE A 912 11.92 4.05 24.09
C ILE A 912 12.96 2.96 24.35
N GLU A 913 13.54 2.92 25.55
CA GLU A 913 14.51 1.89 25.97
C GLU A 913 13.89 0.50 26.03
N SER A 914 12.60 0.40 26.40
CA SER A 914 11.84 -0.85 26.40
C SER A 914 11.41 -1.32 25.00
N GLY A 915 11.73 -0.56 23.95
CA GLY A 915 11.37 -0.89 22.57
C GLY A 915 9.93 -0.56 22.18
N ALA A 916 9.27 0.36 22.89
CA ALA A 916 7.93 0.82 22.57
C ALA A 916 7.85 1.40 21.14
N GLN A 917 6.69 1.26 20.51
CA GLN A 917 6.50 1.79 19.16
C GLN A 917 6.52 3.33 19.18
N PRO A 918 7.10 4.00 18.17
CA PRO A 918 7.19 5.47 18.15
C PRO A 918 5.85 6.17 18.36
N ALA A 919 4.78 5.67 17.73
CA ALA A 919 3.43 6.21 17.87
C ALA A 919 2.90 6.18 19.30
N GLN A 920 3.27 5.16 20.10
CA GLN A 920 2.88 5.07 21.51
C GLN A 920 3.56 6.17 22.33
N VAL A 921 4.84 6.44 22.05
CA VAL A 921 5.62 7.46 22.76
C VAL A 921 5.15 8.86 22.39
N THR A 922 4.89 9.15 21.10
CA THR A 922 4.39 10.47 20.69
C THR A 922 2.98 10.74 21.20
N SER A 923 2.10 9.74 21.18
CA SER A 923 0.74 9.84 21.74
C SER A 923 0.78 10.09 23.26
N MET A 924 1.69 9.41 23.97
CA MET A 924 1.95 9.62 25.39
C MET A 924 2.37 11.05 25.72
N LEU A 925 3.40 11.56 25.03
CA LEU A 925 3.92 12.92 25.22
C LEU A 925 2.84 13.98 24.93
N THR A 926 2.08 13.77 23.85
CA THR A 926 0.97 14.64 23.45
C THR A 926 -0.13 14.65 24.52
N SER A 927 -0.53 13.48 25.02
CA SER A 927 -1.60 13.35 26.02
C SER A 927 -1.25 14.04 27.35
N VAL A 928 0.01 13.97 27.77
CA VAL A 928 0.48 14.66 28.98
C VAL A 928 0.49 16.19 28.76
N CYS A 929 0.93 16.65 27.59
CA CYS A 929 0.90 18.07 27.23
C CYS A 929 -0.54 18.62 27.16
N ASP A 930 -1.48 17.84 26.59
CA ASP A 930 -2.90 18.18 26.55
C ASP A 930 -3.48 18.32 27.95
N ALA A 931 -3.23 17.33 28.82
CA ALA A 931 -3.70 17.37 30.20
C ALA A 931 -3.16 18.61 30.94
N ALA A 932 -1.87 18.92 30.77
CA ALA A 932 -1.25 20.10 31.36
C ALA A 932 -1.88 21.39 30.83
N THR A 933 -2.04 21.50 29.51
CA THR A 933 -2.66 22.66 28.85
C THR A 933 -4.09 22.89 29.34
N VAL A 934 -4.92 21.85 29.34
CA VAL A 934 -6.30 21.91 29.84
C VAL A 934 -6.32 22.38 31.29
N ARG A 935 -5.46 21.80 32.14
CA ARG A 935 -5.44 22.17 33.56
C ARG A 935 -4.94 23.60 33.79
N PHE A 936 -3.93 24.04 33.05
CA PHE A 936 -3.45 25.42 33.10
C PHE A 936 -4.52 26.42 32.65
N ILE A 937 -5.30 26.11 31.62
CA ILE A 937 -6.44 26.94 31.21
C ILE A 937 -7.45 27.07 32.37
N GLU A 938 -7.75 25.98 33.08
CA GLU A 938 -8.65 26.02 34.25
C GLU A 938 -8.10 26.86 35.39
N LEU A 939 -6.82 26.68 35.74
CA LEU A 939 -6.16 27.45 36.79
C LEU A 939 -6.09 28.94 36.43
N ALA A 940 -5.78 29.28 35.17
CA ALA A 940 -5.79 30.66 34.70
C ALA A 940 -7.18 31.29 34.77
N ARG A 941 -8.24 30.53 34.45
CA ARG A 941 -9.64 30.99 34.59
C ARG A 941 -10.06 31.21 36.05
N ARG A 942 -9.53 30.43 37.01
CA ARG A 942 -9.77 30.67 38.44
C ARG A 942 -9.22 32.03 38.88
N GLU A 943 -8.11 32.47 38.28
CA GLU A 943 -7.47 33.75 38.59
C GLU A 943 -8.06 34.94 37.81
N LEU A 944 -8.34 34.76 36.51
CA LEU A 944 -8.83 35.82 35.62
C LEU A 944 -10.35 36.02 35.68
N GLY A 945 -11.10 35.01 36.15
CA GLY A 945 -12.56 34.98 36.14
C GLY A 945 -13.13 34.22 34.93
N PRO A 946 -14.46 34.27 34.70
CA PRO A 946 -15.08 33.61 33.56
C PRO A 946 -14.70 34.30 32.23
N PRO A 947 -14.52 33.54 31.13
CA PRO A 947 -14.17 34.11 29.84
C PRO A 947 -15.30 35.00 29.31
N PRO A 948 -14.98 36.16 28.69
CA PRO A 948 -15.97 37.11 28.20
C PRO A 948 -16.74 36.60 26.97
N ARG A 949 -16.19 35.64 26.23
CA ARG A 949 -16.80 34.97 25.07
C ARG A 949 -16.39 33.48 25.04
N PRO A 950 -17.16 32.60 24.37
CA PRO A 950 -16.68 31.25 24.04
C PRO A 950 -15.36 31.33 23.28
N PHE A 951 -14.44 30.43 23.59
CA PHE A 951 -13.11 30.37 22.98
C PHE A 951 -12.62 28.94 22.88
N VAL A 952 -11.60 28.73 22.07
CA VAL A 952 -10.90 27.46 21.96
C VAL A 952 -9.41 27.71 21.91
N PHE A 953 -8.67 26.92 22.70
CA PHE A 953 -7.21 26.86 22.63
C PHE A 953 -6.83 25.78 21.61
N LEU A 954 -6.03 26.15 20.63
CA LEU A 954 -5.61 25.28 19.53
C LEU A 954 -4.17 24.84 19.76
N ALA A 955 -3.93 23.53 19.76
CA ALA A 955 -2.62 22.96 19.54
C ALA A 955 -2.30 22.97 18.05
N LEU A 956 -1.06 23.31 17.71
CA LEU A 956 -0.57 23.45 16.34
C LEU A 956 0.68 22.60 16.14
N GLY A 957 1.20 22.57 14.91
CA GLY A 957 2.48 21.91 14.63
C GLY A 957 2.50 20.43 15.07
N SER A 958 3.56 20.01 15.76
CA SER A 958 3.67 18.61 16.23
C SER A 958 2.67 18.25 17.33
N HIS A 959 2.25 19.23 18.13
CA HIS A 959 1.23 19.05 19.17
C HIS A 959 -0.17 18.89 18.57
N GLY A 960 -0.48 19.65 17.53
CA GLY A 960 -1.73 19.55 16.78
C GLY A 960 -1.87 18.25 15.97
N ARG A 961 -0.75 17.69 15.48
CA ARG A 961 -0.70 16.38 14.81
C ARG A 961 -0.61 15.17 15.76
N GLU A 962 -0.48 15.40 17.07
CA GLU A 962 -0.25 14.33 18.06
C GLU A 962 1.06 13.55 17.84
N GLU A 963 2.08 14.27 17.36
CA GLU A 963 3.40 13.77 16.98
C GLU A 963 4.51 14.40 17.84
N MET A 964 4.19 14.80 19.08
CA MET A 964 5.18 15.42 19.96
C MET A 964 6.34 14.47 20.25
N VAL A 965 7.56 15.02 20.24
CA VAL A 965 8.79 14.31 20.64
C VAL A 965 9.42 15.01 21.84
N LEU A 966 10.52 14.46 22.36
CA LEU A 966 11.20 14.97 23.56
C LEU A 966 11.73 16.41 23.42
N THR A 967 11.93 16.89 22.20
CA THR A 967 12.40 18.26 21.88
C THR A 967 11.32 19.16 21.29
N SER A 968 10.05 18.75 21.35
CA SER A 968 8.94 19.57 20.84
C SER A 968 8.79 20.86 21.66
N ASP A 969 8.66 21.98 20.96
CA ASP A 969 8.23 23.27 21.50
C ASP A 969 6.69 23.34 21.61
N GLN A 970 6.20 24.38 22.27
CA GLN A 970 4.78 24.70 22.31
C GLN A 970 4.38 25.57 21.11
N ASP A 971 3.65 24.98 20.17
CA ASP A 971 2.96 25.71 19.10
C ASP A 971 1.46 25.76 19.43
N ASN A 972 0.93 26.96 19.69
CA ASN A 972 -0.48 27.12 20.04
C ASN A 972 -1.07 28.45 19.58
N ALA A 973 -2.40 28.50 19.53
CA ALA A 973 -3.17 29.69 19.17
C ALA A 973 -4.48 29.73 19.94
N LEU A 974 -5.13 30.90 19.95
CA LEU A 974 -6.43 31.08 20.59
C LEU A 974 -7.43 31.71 19.62
N VAL A 975 -8.58 31.05 19.49
CA VAL A 975 -9.73 31.53 18.70
C VAL A 975 -10.88 31.80 19.66
N TYR A 976 -11.51 32.96 19.56
CA TYR A 976 -12.73 33.26 20.33
C TYR A 976 -13.88 33.71 19.44
N ALA A 977 -15.10 33.57 19.94
CA ALA A 977 -16.30 33.90 19.18
C ALA A 977 -16.37 35.39 18.83
N ASP A 978 -16.90 35.69 17.65
CA ASP A 978 -17.32 37.04 17.28
C ASP A 978 -18.49 37.50 18.14
N GLY A 979 -18.61 38.81 18.42
CA GLY A 979 -19.71 39.31 19.25
C GLY A 979 -19.69 40.80 19.50
N ALA A 980 -20.69 41.29 20.23
CA ALA A 980 -20.76 42.69 20.69
C ALA A 980 -19.85 42.90 21.92
N GLY A 981 -19.31 44.10 22.10
CA GLY A 981 -18.44 44.47 23.23
C GLY A 981 -17.18 45.22 22.79
N ASP A 982 -16.33 45.57 23.76
CA ASP A 982 -15.00 46.14 23.48
C ASP A 982 -14.02 45.02 23.11
N ASP A 983 -13.77 44.83 21.82
CA ASP A 983 -12.89 43.77 21.31
C ASP A 983 -11.45 43.91 21.83
N ALA A 984 -10.99 45.11 22.19
CA ALA A 984 -9.67 45.29 22.79
C ALA A 984 -9.63 44.71 24.20
N ALA A 985 -10.66 44.95 25.01
CA ALA A 985 -10.77 44.38 26.36
C ALA A 985 -10.97 42.86 26.34
N VAL A 986 -11.76 42.35 25.37
CA VAL A 986 -11.93 40.90 25.15
C VAL A 986 -10.62 40.25 24.73
N GLN A 987 -9.89 40.87 23.80
CA GLN A 987 -8.59 40.37 23.38
C GLN A 987 -7.58 40.37 24.53
N GLU A 988 -7.54 41.42 25.35
CA GLU A 988 -6.61 41.52 26.48
C GLU A 988 -6.83 40.40 27.50
N TYR A 989 -8.09 40.06 27.81
CA TYR A 989 -8.40 38.91 28.66
C TYR A 989 -7.80 37.61 28.13
N PHE A 990 -7.94 37.35 26.82
CA PHE A 990 -7.40 36.13 26.22
C PHE A 990 -5.89 36.16 26.03
N LEU A 991 -5.29 37.34 25.87
CA LEU A 991 -3.84 37.50 25.90
C LEU A 991 -3.26 37.24 27.29
N ASP A 992 -3.93 37.68 28.35
CA ASP A 992 -3.58 37.35 29.73
C ASP A 992 -3.68 35.84 30.00
N LEU A 993 -4.76 35.20 29.52
CA LEU A 993 -4.89 33.74 29.56
C LEU A 993 -3.73 33.06 28.82
N GLY A 994 -3.45 33.49 27.58
CA GLY A 994 -2.37 32.97 26.75
C GLY A 994 -1.00 33.12 27.41
N ARG A 995 -0.68 34.30 27.96
CA ARG A 995 0.59 34.55 28.67
C ARG A 995 0.78 33.62 29.87
N ARG A 996 -0.26 33.39 30.66
CA ARG A 996 -0.19 32.47 31.83
C ARG A 996 0.00 31.03 31.40
N VAL A 997 -0.84 30.54 30.48
CA VAL A 997 -0.77 29.15 30.00
C VAL A 997 0.57 28.88 29.31
N CYS A 998 1.02 29.76 28.41
CA CYS A 998 2.32 29.61 27.76
C CYS A 998 3.49 29.65 28.75
N GLY A 999 3.43 30.54 29.76
CA GLY A 999 4.44 30.59 30.82
C GLY A 999 4.50 29.33 31.66
N TRP A 1000 3.35 28.79 32.06
CA TRP A 1000 3.31 27.56 32.86
C TRP A 1000 3.65 26.31 32.04
N LEU A 1001 3.40 26.30 30.72
CA LEU A 1001 3.90 25.27 29.82
C LEU A 1001 5.43 25.32 29.70
N ASP A 1002 6.04 26.52 29.66
CA ASP A 1002 7.50 26.69 29.68
C ASP A 1002 8.08 26.14 30.99
N ASP A 1003 7.49 26.48 32.14
CA ASP A 1003 7.86 25.94 33.45
C ASP A 1003 7.71 24.39 33.51
N ALA A 1004 6.73 23.84 32.80
CA ALA A 1004 6.47 22.39 32.70
C ALA A 1004 7.41 21.66 31.73
N GLY A 1005 8.38 22.37 31.11
CA GLY A 1005 9.38 21.78 30.21
C GLY A 1005 9.02 21.84 28.73
N TYR A 1006 8.02 22.63 28.33
CA TYR A 1006 7.65 22.86 26.93
C TYR A 1006 8.12 24.26 26.48
N PRO A 1007 9.31 24.36 25.87
CA PRO A 1007 9.96 25.65 25.63
C PRO A 1007 9.15 26.54 24.67
N TYR A 1008 9.20 27.85 24.89
CA TYR A 1008 8.61 28.83 23.97
C TYR A 1008 9.02 28.60 22.51
N CYS A 1009 8.05 28.68 21.59
CA CYS A 1009 8.30 28.57 20.16
C CYS A 1009 9.15 29.76 19.66
N ARG A 1010 10.24 29.45 18.95
CA ARG A 1010 11.15 30.47 18.38
C ARG A 1010 10.49 31.34 17.30
N GLY A 1011 9.44 30.83 16.65
CA GLY A 1011 8.64 31.54 15.65
C GLY A 1011 7.52 32.40 16.23
N GLU A 1012 7.43 32.50 17.56
CA GLU A 1012 6.38 33.24 18.27
C GLU A 1012 4.95 32.77 17.93
N ILE A 1013 4.78 31.50 17.55
CA ILE A 1013 3.49 30.84 17.23
C ILE A 1013 2.84 30.38 18.53
N MET A 1014 2.35 31.34 19.30
CA MET A 1014 1.77 31.10 20.63
C MET A 1014 0.57 31.99 20.90
N ALA A 1015 -0.38 31.50 21.71
CA ALA A 1015 -1.60 32.21 22.12
C ALA A 1015 -1.31 33.52 22.87
N GLN A 1016 -0.13 33.70 23.45
CA GLN A 1016 0.30 34.96 24.04
C GLN A 1016 0.63 36.06 23.02
N ASN A 1017 0.76 35.72 21.74
CA ASN A 1017 1.02 36.68 20.67
C ASN A 1017 -0.30 37.33 20.22
N PRO A 1018 -0.41 38.68 20.21
CA PRO A 1018 -1.59 39.39 19.70
C PRO A 1018 -2.00 39.02 18.29
N LYS A 1019 -1.08 38.55 17.43
CA LYS A 1019 -1.42 38.09 16.08
C LYS A 1019 -2.21 36.76 16.12
N TRP A 1020 -1.96 35.89 17.09
CA TRP A 1020 -2.50 34.52 17.17
C TRP A 1020 -3.56 34.33 18.26
N CYS A 1021 -3.99 35.43 18.89
CA CYS A 1021 -5.12 35.48 19.80
C CYS A 1021 -6.18 36.41 19.21
N ARG A 1022 -7.06 35.85 18.38
CA ARG A 1022 -7.96 36.60 17.49
C ARG A 1022 -9.37 36.00 17.43
N PRO A 1023 -10.40 36.79 17.07
CA PRO A 1023 -11.74 36.25 16.88
C PRO A 1023 -11.82 35.37 15.63
N LEU A 1024 -12.83 34.50 15.57
CA LEU A 1024 -13.03 33.55 14.47
C LEU A 1024 -13.06 34.22 13.09
N SER A 1025 -13.75 35.36 12.94
CA SER A 1025 -13.78 36.11 11.67
C SER A 1025 -12.39 36.53 11.16
N VAL A 1026 -11.47 36.87 12.06
CA VAL A 1026 -10.10 37.26 11.69
C VAL A 1026 -9.29 36.04 11.29
N TRP A 1027 -9.45 34.91 11.98
CA TRP A 1027 -8.81 33.65 11.60
C TRP A 1027 -9.25 33.15 10.23
N LYS A 1028 -10.55 33.20 9.94
CA LYS A 1028 -11.08 32.90 8.60
C LYS A 1028 -10.40 33.73 7.53
N ARG A 1029 -10.32 35.05 7.76
CA ARG A 1029 -9.62 35.97 6.85
C ARG A 1029 -8.12 35.66 6.69
N TYR A 1030 -7.41 35.26 7.74
CA TYR A 1030 -6.00 34.85 7.62
C TYR A 1030 -5.86 33.67 6.65
N PHE A 1031 -6.68 32.63 6.80
CA PHE A 1031 -6.67 31.51 5.87
C PHE A 1031 -7.08 31.90 4.45
N GLU A 1032 -8.10 32.76 4.29
CA GLU A 1032 -8.47 33.30 2.96
C GLU A 1032 -7.32 34.05 2.30
N GLU A 1033 -6.62 34.91 3.06
CA GLU A 1033 -5.47 35.67 2.57
C GLU A 1033 -4.33 34.72 2.18
N TRP A 1034 -4.01 33.74 3.03
CA TRP A 1034 -2.94 32.78 2.75
C TRP A 1034 -3.22 31.90 1.53
N ILE A 1035 -4.47 31.45 1.37
CA ILE A 1035 -4.90 30.60 0.25
C ILE A 1035 -4.93 31.40 -1.06
N ARG A 1036 -5.42 32.65 -1.03
CA ARG A 1036 -5.54 33.50 -2.23
C ARG A 1036 -4.21 34.06 -2.71
N ALA A 1037 -3.39 34.57 -1.80
CA ALA A 1037 -2.10 35.16 -2.15
C ALA A 1037 -1.07 34.10 -2.54
N ALA A 1038 -1.02 33.00 -1.76
CA ALA A 1038 -0.13 31.87 -1.97
C ALA A 1038 1.35 32.25 -2.18
N GLU A 1039 1.80 33.37 -1.58
CA GLU A 1039 3.20 33.75 -1.59
C GLU A 1039 4.03 32.84 -0.66
N PRO A 1040 5.36 32.75 -0.82
CA PRO A 1040 6.17 31.85 -0.01
C PRO A 1040 6.00 32.01 1.50
N ASN A 1041 5.83 33.24 2.00
CA ASN A 1041 5.61 33.49 3.43
C ASN A 1041 4.21 33.05 3.88
N ASP A 1042 3.20 33.27 3.06
CA ASP A 1042 1.81 32.86 3.33
C ASP A 1042 1.68 31.35 3.39
N LEU A 1043 2.35 30.62 2.51
CA LEU A 1043 2.39 29.16 2.53
C LEU A 1043 3.07 28.63 3.80
N LEU A 1044 4.10 29.32 4.31
CA LEU A 1044 4.76 28.97 5.57
C LEU A 1044 3.82 29.18 6.77
N GLU A 1045 3.08 30.30 6.80
CA GLU A 1045 2.06 30.52 7.82
C GLU A 1045 0.94 29.47 7.71
N PHE A 1046 0.42 29.21 6.51
CA PHE A 1046 -0.60 28.18 6.28
C PHE A 1046 -0.18 26.81 6.81
N VAL A 1047 1.02 26.32 6.47
CA VAL A 1047 1.48 24.99 6.91
C VAL A 1047 1.75 24.91 8.41
N ALA A 1048 2.01 26.04 9.08
CA ALA A 1048 2.18 26.09 10.52
C ALA A 1048 0.83 25.97 11.25
N PHE A 1049 -0.21 26.63 10.72
CA PHE A 1049 -1.52 26.68 11.37
C PHE A 1049 -2.50 25.59 10.91
N PHE A 1050 -2.36 25.02 9.71
CA PHE A 1050 -3.35 24.09 9.15
C PHE A 1050 -3.58 22.82 10.01
N ASP A 1051 -2.55 22.30 10.67
CA ASP A 1051 -2.67 21.14 11.55
C ASP A 1051 -3.19 21.51 12.94
N PHE A 1052 -4.22 22.33 13.01
CA PHE A 1052 -4.79 22.77 14.28
C PHE A 1052 -5.75 21.73 14.86
N ARG A 1053 -5.63 21.49 16.17
CA ARG A 1053 -6.49 20.60 16.95
C ARG A 1053 -6.98 21.31 18.22
N PRO A 1054 -8.29 21.29 18.53
CA PRO A 1054 -8.79 21.88 19.76
C PRO A 1054 -8.31 21.11 20.99
N VAL A 1055 -7.77 21.81 21.98
CA VAL A 1055 -7.37 21.25 23.29
C VAL A 1055 -8.34 21.75 24.35
N SER A 1056 -9.27 20.88 24.74
CA SER A 1056 -10.34 21.17 25.72
C SER A 1056 -10.86 19.88 26.35
N ARG A 1057 -11.59 19.98 27.46
CA ARG A 1057 -12.35 18.83 27.99
C ARG A 1057 -13.55 18.55 27.10
N GLU A 1058 -13.63 17.33 26.59
CA GLU A 1058 -14.67 16.92 25.63
C GLU A 1058 -16.12 17.08 26.17
N GLN A 1059 -16.29 17.07 27.49
CA GLN A 1059 -17.61 17.18 28.14
C GLN A 1059 -18.03 18.63 28.46
N ASP A 1060 -17.12 19.61 28.44
CA ASP A 1060 -17.38 20.94 29.03
C ASP A 1060 -17.31 22.12 28.03
N ASP A 1061 -16.82 21.94 26.80
CA ASP A 1061 -16.57 23.04 25.85
C ASP A 1061 -17.08 22.80 24.43
N SER A 1062 -18.36 22.43 24.30
CA SER A 1062 -19.01 22.24 23.00
C SER A 1062 -19.01 23.51 22.14
N ALA A 1063 -19.04 24.69 22.78
CA ALA A 1063 -19.05 25.98 22.09
C ALA A 1063 -17.68 26.33 21.52
N GLY A 1064 -16.59 26.10 22.25
CA GLY A 1064 -15.23 26.26 21.74
C GLY A 1064 -14.92 25.29 20.60
N ARG A 1065 -15.30 24.02 20.73
CA ARG A 1065 -15.08 23.02 19.68
C ARG A 1065 -15.79 23.38 18.37
N ALA A 1066 -17.01 23.91 18.46
CA ALA A 1066 -17.74 24.40 17.29
C ALA A 1066 -16.97 25.51 16.53
N LEU A 1067 -16.20 26.37 17.21
CA LEU A 1067 -15.37 27.39 16.56
C LEU A 1067 -14.23 26.75 15.73
N ALA A 1068 -13.60 25.70 16.25
CA ALA A 1068 -12.54 24.99 15.54
C ALA A 1068 -13.09 24.24 14.32
N ASP A 1069 -14.25 23.60 14.46
CA ASP A 1069 -14.90 22.88 13.36
C ASP A 1069 -15.39 23.86 12.27
N GLU A 1070 -15.96 25.00 12.66
CA GLU A 1070 -16.35 26.07 11.73
C GLU A 1070 -15.14 26.66 11.00
N LEU A 1071 -14.01 26.85 11.68
CA LEU A 1071 -12.77 27.28 11.04
C LEU A 1071 -12.28 26.23 10.04
N ARG A 1072 -12.30 24.95 10.40
CA ARG A 1072 -11.83 23.85 9.54
C ARG A 1072 -12.67 23.71 8.28
N GLU A 1073 -13.99 23.75 8.41
CA GLU A 1073 -14.91 23.70 7.27
C GLU A 1073 -14.70 24.90 6.33
N HIS A 1074 -14.45 26.08 6.90
CA HIS A 1074 -14.11 27.27 6.12
C HIS A 1074 -12.81 27.09 5.33
N VAL A 1075 -11.74 26.57 5.95
CA VAL A 1075 -10.46 26.30 5.27
C VAL A 1075 -10.62 25.29 4.13
N PHE A 1076 -11.35 24.20 4.34
CA PHE A 1076 -11.59 23.21 3.28
C PHE A 1076 -12.41 23.79 2.12
N THR A 1077 -13.41 24.61 2.43
CA THR A 1077 -14.26 25.25 1.43
C THR A 1077 -13.48 26.28 0.61
N ASP A 1078 -12.68 27.12 1.25
CA ASP A 1078 -11.89 28.15 0.56
C ASP A 1078 -10.76 27.54 -0.27
N ALA A 1079 -10.06 26.52 0.25
CA ALA A 1079 -9.02 25.80 -0.50
C ALA A 1079 -9.58 25.12 -1.76
N ALA A 1080 -10.75 24.47 -1.67
CA ALA A 1080 -11.42 23.86 -2.83
C ALA A 1080 -11.79 24.89 -3.92
N GLY A 1081 -12.04 26.14 -3.52
CA GLY A 1081 -12.32 27.26 -4.43
C GLY A 1081 -11.11 27.80 -5.19
N HIS A 1082 -9.88 27.44 -4.78
CA HIS A 1082 -8.63 28.00 -5.33
C HIS A 1082 -7.66 26.92 -5.83
N PRO A 1083 -7.91 26.25 -6.98
CA PRO A 1083 -7.06 25.16 -7.46
C PRO A 1083 -5.57 25.50 -7.63
N ALA A 1084 -5.24 26.76 -7.96
CA ALA A 1084 -3.85 27.22 -8.09
C ALA A 1084 -3.06 27.14 -6.77
N PHE A 1085 -3.74 27.27 -5.63
CA PHE A 1085 -3.14 27.14 -4.30
C PHE A 1085 -2.45 25.78 -4.12
N PHE A 1086 -3.05 24.69 -4.61
CA PHE A 1086 -2.46 23.35 -4.49
C PHE A 1086 -1.13 23.21 -5.26
N SER A 1087 -0.98 23.88 -6.41
CA SER A 1087 0.29 23.91 -7.13
C SER A 1087 1.37 24.69 -6.36
N HIS A 1088 1.02 25.81 -5.74
CA HIS A 1088 1.94 26.57 -4.90
C HIS A 1088 2.34 25.81 -3.62
N LEU A 1089 1.36 25.19 -2.95
CA LEU A 1089 1.60 24.34 -1.78
C LEU A 1089 2.46 23.10 -2.13
N ALA A 1090 2.24 22.50 -3.30
CA ALA A 1090 3.07 21.43 -3.83
C ALA A 1090 4.52 21.89 -4.10
N GLN A 1091 4.72 23.08 -4.66
CA GLN A 1091 6.07 23.65 -4.84
C GLN A 1091 6.79 23.83 -3.50
N GLN A 1092 6.08 24.29 -2.47
CA GLN A 1092 6.62 24.41 -1.11
C GLN A 1092 7.03 23.04 -0.55
N ALA A 1093 6.18 22.02 -0.70
CA ALA A 1093 6.45 20.65 -0.24
C ALA A 1093 7.70 20.01 -0.91
N LEU A 1094 8.10 20.51 -2.08
CA LEU A 1094 9.27 20.05 -2.84
C LEU A 1094 10.56 20.84 -2.54
N GLN A 1095 10.52 21.89 -1.71
CA GLN A 1095 11.70 22.71 -1.44
C GLN A 1095 12.77 21.97 -0.64
N PHE A 1096 12.38 21.02 0.22
CA PHE A 1096 13.35 20.14 0.89
C PHE A 1096 13.94 19.16 -0.12
N LYS A 1097 15.23 19.32 -0.42
CA LYS A 1097 15.98 18.37 -1.25
C LYS A 1097 16.58 17.31 -0.33
N PRO A 1098 16.04 16.08 -0.28
CA PRO A 1098 16.65 15.03 0.52
C PRO A 1098 18.09 14.82 0.04
N PRO A 1099 19.03 14.46 0.93
CA PRO A 1099 20.43 14.20 0.56
C PRO A 1099 20.54 12.86 -0.18
N VAL A 1100 19.89 12.75 -1.34
CA VAL A 1100 19.90 11.57 -2.19
C VAL A 1100 20.98 11.77 -3.26
N ARG A 1101 21.89 10.81 -3.37
CA ARG A 1101 22.69 10.61 -4.59
C ARG A 1101 22.74 9.14 -4.97
N LEU A 1102 22.75 8.92 -6.29
CA LEU A 1102 23.05 7.64 -6.93
C LEU A 1102 24.33 7.03 -6.32
N PHE A 1103 24.30 5.71 -6.06
CA PHE A 1103 25.41 4.90 -5.53
C PHE A 1103 25.71 5.00 -4.02
N GLY A 1104 24.70 5.23 -3.18
CA GLY A 1104 24.73 4.74 -1.79
C GLY A 1104 25.69 5.41 -0.79
N ARG A 1105 26.01 6.69 -0.95
CA ARG A 1105 26.69 7.48 0.09
C ARG A 1105 26.05 8.86 0.28
N ILE A 1106 25.56 9.12 1.49
CA ILE A 1106 24.98 10.40 1.93
C ILE A 1106 26.11 11.42 2.11
N ILE A 1107 25.99 12.60 1.50
CA ILE A 1107 26.76 13.80 1.86
C ILE A 1107 25.81 14.65 2.71
N ALA A 1108 26.12 14.80 4.00
CA ALA A 1108 25.32 15.63 4.88
C ALA A 1108 25.57 17.11 4.57
N GLY A 1109 24.50 17.88 4.60
CA GLY A 1109 24.52 19.31 4.31
C GLY A 1109 25.06 20.09 5.50
N GLY A 1110 26.23 20.70 5.33
CA GLY A 1110 26.82 21.62 6.28
C GLY A 1110 28.22 22.00 5.82
N THR A 1111 28.56 23.28 5.91
CA THR A 1111 29.86 23.89 5.58
C THR A 1111 31.06 23.04 5.99
N ALA A 1112 32.12 23.06 5.20
CA ALA A 1112 33.36 22.28 5.39
C ALA A 1112 33.74 22.07 6.87
N GLY A 1113 33.67 20.82 7.35
CA GLY A 1113 33.92 20.45 8.76
C GLY A 1113 33.26 19.11 9.13
N GLU A 1114 33.38 18.71 10.40
CA GLU A 1114 32.79 17.47 10.97
C GLU A 1114 31.24 17.40 10.81
N ASP A 1115 30.58 18.54 10.57
CA ASP A 1115 29.14 18.68 10.35
C ASP A 1115 28.62 18.07 9.02
N ALA A 1116 29.50 17.82 8.04
CA ALA A 1116 29.14 17.23 6.75
C ALA A 1116 28.73 15.73 6.80
N ARG A 1117 28.55 15.16 8.00
CA ARG A 1117 28.16 13.75 8.25
C ARG A 1117 26.91 13.58 9.13
N MET A 1118 26.25 14.67 9.51
CA MET A 1118 25.06 14.67 10.38
C MET A 1118 23.77 14.83 9.56
N VAL A 1119 22.78 13.98 9.82
CA VAL A 1119 21.46 14.03 9.18
C VAL A 1119 20.45 14.63 10.16
N ASN A 1120 19.77 15.70 9.76
CA ASN A 1120 18.64 16.23 10.53
C ASN A 1120 17.37 15.42 10.22
N LEU A 1121 16.91 14.64 11.21
CA LEU A 1121 15.73 13.78 11.05
C LEU A 1121 14.42 14.56 10.97
N LYS A 1122 14.32 15.74 11.62
CA LYS A 1122 13.14 16.61 11.52
C LYS A 1122 12.94 17.07 10.08
N ASP A 1123 14.02 17.50 9.43
CA ASP A 1123 13.95 17.96 8.04
C ASP A 1123 13.70 16.79 7.08
N ALA A 1124 14.23 15.60 7.37
CA ALA A 1124 14.00 14.39 6.58
C ALA A 1124 12.53 13.90 6.62
N GLN A 1125 11.81 14.15 7.72
CA GLN A 1125 10.38 13.83 7.86
C GLN A 1125 9.47 14.84 7.15
N ALA A 1126 9.91 16.10 7.03
CA ALA A 1126 9.07 17.19 6.53
C ALA A 1126 8.38 16.91 5.18
N PRO A 1127 9.01 16.25 4.17
CA PRO A 1127 8.34 15.90 2.92
C PRO A 1127 7.20 14.90 3.08
N LEU A 1128 7.30 13.95 4.01
CA LEU A 1128 6.26 12.95 4.24
C LEU A 1128 5.03 13.61 4.89
N THR A 1129 5.26 14.46 5.90
CA THR A 1129 4.19 15.27 6.51
C THR A 1129 3.57 16.22 5.50
N ALA A 1130 4.38 16.88 4.65
CA ALA A 1130 3.87 17.78 3.61
C ALA A 1130 3.05 17.04 2.55
N PHE A 1131 3.49 15.84 2.14
CA PHE A 1131 2.73 14.95 1.26
C PHE A 1131 1.38 14.61 1.89
N ALA A 1132 1.37 14.06 3.11
CA ALA A 1132 0.15 13.66 3.79
C ALA A 1132 -0.81 14.84 3.94
N ARG A 1133 -0.31 16.02 4.32
CA ARG A 1133 -1.09 17.26 4.47
C ARG A 1133 -1.70 17.73 3.15
N LEU A 1134 -0.91 17.81 2.08
CA LEU A 1134 -1.35 18.30 0.78
C LEU A 1134 -2.50 17.45 0.23
N TYR A 1135 -2.35 16.13 0.27
CA TYR A 1135 -3.39 15.21 -0.20
C TYR A 1135 -4.57 15.13 0.76
N ALA A 1136 -4.36 15.20 2.07
CA ALA A 1136 -5.46 15.30 3.03
C ALA A 1136 -6.32 16.55 2.79
N LEU A 1137 -5.70 17.70 2.52
CA LEU A 1137 -6.41 18.93 2.18
C LEU A 1137 -7.22 18.78 0.89
N ARG A 1138 -6.65 18.13 -0.13
CA ARG A 1138 -7.31 17.93 -1.43
C ARG A 1138 -8.49 16.97 -1.35
N GLU A 1139 -8.35 15.87 -0.60
CA GLU A 1139 -9.37 14.82 -0.46
C GLU A 1139 -10.34 15.09 0.71
N ARG A 1140 -10.23 16.27 1.38
CA ARG A 1140 -11.04 16.67 2.55
C ARG A 1140 -10.96 15.68 3.73
N ILE A 1141 -9.75 15.19 4.02
CA ILE A 1141 -9.45 14.33 5.16
C ILE A 1141 -9.21 15.21 6.39
N GLU A 1142 -10.06 15.08 7.40
CA GLU A 1142 -10.07 15.94 8.60
C GLU A 1142 -8.99 15.60 9.63
N GLN A 1143 -8.45 14.38 9.59
CA GLN A 1143 -7.39 13.91 10.48
C GLN A 1143 -6.18 14.85 10.41
N THR A 1144 -5.54 15.14 11.54
CA THR A 1144 -4.32 15.95 11.61
C THR A 1144 -3.05 15.12 11.63
N ASN A 1145 -3.09 13.94 12.26
CA ASN A 1145 -1.94 13.03 12.38
C ASN A 1145 -1.46 12.54 11.00
N THR A 1146 -0.13 12.53 10.79
CA THR A 1146 0.47 12.15 9.50
C THR A 1146 0.20 10.67 9.18
N LEU A 1147 0.28 9.78 10.16
CA LEU A 1147 0.03 8.35 9.94
C LEU A 1147 -1.44 8.10 9.60
N ASP A 1148 -2.36 8.70 10.35
CA ASP A 1148 -3.80 8.57 10.10
C ASP A 1148 -4.20 9.10 8.71
N ARG A 1149 -3.58 10.21 8.27
CA ARG A 1149 -3.75 10.74 6.91
C ARG A 1149 -3.25 9.77 5.85
N LEU A 1150 -2.08 9.16 6.06
CA LEU A 1150 -1.53 8.18 5.12
C LEU A 1150 -2.37 6.91 5.05
N GLU A 1151 -2.93 6.47 6.18
CA GLU A 1151 -3.86 5.34 6.26
C GLU A 1151 -5.19 5.67 5.57
N ALA A 1152 -5.75 6.86 5.80
CA ALA A 1152 -6.97 7.31 5.12
C ALA A 1152 -6.80 7.43 3.59
N LEU A 1153 -5.57 7.70 3.13
CA LEU A 1153 -5.22 7.73 1.71
C LEU A 1153 -4.93 6.34 1.12
N ALA A 1154 -4.80 5.28 1.92
CA ALA A 1154 -4.53 3.93 1.43
C ALA A 1154 -5.69 3.40 0.57
N GLY A 1155 -5.37 2.65 -0.48
CA GLY A 1155 -6.35 2.12 -1.43
C GLY A 1155 -6.99 3.17 -2.36
N SER A 1156 -6.59 4.45 -2.25
CA SER A 1156 -7.07 5.52 -3.12
C SER A 1156 -6.26 5.60 -4.44
N ALA A 1157 -6.73 6.40 -5.40
CA ALA A 1157 -5.98 6.69 -6.63
C ALA A 1157 -4.65 7.44 -6.38
N VAL A 1158 -4.46 7.97 -5.16
CA VAL A 1158 -3.25 8.67 -4.73
C VAL A 1158 -2.18 7.70 -4.26
N LEU A 1159 -2.56 6.75 -3.41
CA LEU A 1159 -1.63 5.90 -2.67
C LEU A 1159 -2.15 4.45 -2.66
N SER A 1160 -1.47 3.56 -3.38
CA SER A 1160 -1.74 2.12 -3.29
C SER A 1160 -1.42 1.60 -1.88
N ASP A 1161 -2.06 0.51 -1.45
CA ASP A 1161 -1.81 -0.08 -0.12
C ASP A 1161 -0.33 -0.35 0.15
N THR A 1162 0.40 -0.85 -0.85
CA THR A 1162 1.85 -1.07 -0.73
C THR A 1162 2.63 0.23 -0.57
N SER A 1163 2.27 1.28 -1.31
CA SER A 1163 2.93 2.59 -1.19
C SER A 1163 2.59 3.26 0.15
N ALA A 1164 1.38 3.04 0.67
CA ALA A 1164 0.96 3.52 1.98
C ALA A 1164 1.80 2.88 3.09
N GLU A 1165 1.90 1.55 3.11
CA GLU A 1165 2.74 0.81 4.07
C GLU A 1165 4.20 1.27 4.03
N GLN A 1166 4.77 1.47 2.84
CA GLN A 1166 6.14 1.96 2.68
C GLN A 1166 6.33 3.38 3.22
N THR A 1167 5.36 4.26 2.99
CA THR A 1167 5.40 5.66 3.46
C THR A 1167 5.25 5.74 4.98
N ILE A 1168 4.32 4.96 5.55
CA ILE A 1168 4.12 4.83 6.99
C ILE A 1168 5.40 4.29 7.66
N SER A 1169 5.96 3.20 7.13
CA SER A 1169 7.21 2.61 7.64
C SER A 1169 8.39 3.59 7.61
N ALA A 1170 8.49 4.43 6.57
CA ALA A 1170 9.50 5.48 6.48
C ALA A 1170 9.29 6.55 7.56
N GLN A 1171 8.05 7.02 7.75
CA GLN A 1171 7.71 8.01 8.79
C GLN A 1171 8.03 7.49 10.20
N GLU A 1172 7.63 6.25 10.51
CA GLU A 1172 7.90 5.60 11.79
C GLU A 1172 9.40 5.40 12.03
N SER A 1173 10.17 5.07 10.99
CA SER A 1173 11.61 4.87 11.09
C SER A 1173 12.36 6.15 11.42
N PHE A 1174 11.99 7.27 10.78
CA PHE A 1174 12.55 8.57 11.16
C PHE A 1174 12.18 8.96 12.59
N THR A 1175 10.92 8.76 13.01
CA THR A 1175 10.48 9.08 14.38
C THR A 1175 11.21 8.22 15.41
N ARG A 1176 11.38 6.92 15.14
CA ARG A 1176 12.11 5.99 16.01
C ARG A 1176 13.54 6.45 16.24
N LEU A 1177 14.30 6.69 15.17
CA LEU A 1177 15.70 7.12 15.26
C LEU A 1177 15.81 8.47 15.97
N ARG A 1178 14.87 9.37 15.73
CA ARG A 1178 14.80 10.69 16.37
C ARG A 1178 14.58 10.55 17.88
N LEU A 1179 13.59 9.77 18.30
CA LEU A 1179 13.28 9.53 19.71
C LEU A 1179 14.43 8.80 20.43
N GLN A 1180 15.02 7.77 19.82
CA GLN A 1180 16.16 7.04 20.39
C GLN A 1180 17.36 7.95 20.63
N GLN A 1181 17.72 8.77 19.64
CA GLN A 1181 18.84 9.71 19.78
C GLN A 1181 18.59 10.74 20.88
N GLN A 1182 17.36 11.25 20.97
CA GLN A 1182 16.96 12.20 22.00
C GLN A 1182 16.97 11.58 23.39
N ALA A 1183 16.44 10.38 23.56
CA ALA A 1183 16.49 9.64 24.82
C ALA A 1183 17.93 9.41 25.27
N VAL A 1184 18.82 8.97 24.37
CA VAL A 1184 20.25 8.78 24.66
C VAL A 1184 20.93 10.09 25.04
N ALA A 1185 20.57 11.22 24.43
CA ALA A 1185 21.08 12.53 24.83
C ALA A 1185 20.65 12.91 26.24
N LEU A 1186 19.36 12.78 26.55
CA LEU A 1186 18.80 13.08 27.87
C LEU A 1186 19.37 12.18 28.97
N SER A 1187 19.45 10.86 28.74
CA SER A 1187 20.05 9.91 29.71
C SER A 1187 21.54 10.20 29.95
N ALA A 1188 22.23 10.82 28.98
CA ALA A 1188 23.62 11.27 29.11
C ALA A 1188 23.77 12.70 29.67
N GLY A 1189 22.68 13.36 30.09
CA GLY A 1189 22.69 14.75 30.58
C GLY A 1189 23.08 15.79 29.52
N ARG A 1190 22.93 15.45 28.23
CA ARG A 1190 23.17 16.36 27.09
C ARG A 1190 21.85 16.92 26.59
N GLU A 1191 21.92 18.10 25.98
CA GLU A 1191 20.78 18.67 25.26
C GLU A 1191 20.39 17.76 24.08
N ALA A 1192 19.11 17.45 23.97
CA ALA A 1192 18.58 16.62 22.91
C ALA A 1192 18.42 17.44 21.62
N ASP A 1193 18.87 16.88 20.49
CA ASP A 1193 18.76 17.51 19.17
C ASP A 1193 18.01 16.60 18.16
N ASN A 1194 17.99 16.99 16.89
CA ASN A 1194 17.41 16.20 15.81
C ASN A 1194 18.48 15.61 14.87
N LEU A 1195 19.76 15.65 15.28
CA LEU A 1195 20.90 15.33 14.44
C LEU A 1195 21.41 13.92 14.73
N VAL A 1196 21.51 13.11 13.67
CA VAL A 1196 22.08 11.76 13.75
C VAL A 1196 23.31 11.64 12.87
N ALA A 1197 24.39 11.14 13.47
CA ALA A 1197 25.62 10.82 12.76
C ALA A 1197 25.42 9.52 11.96
N TYR A 1198 25.20 9.62 10.66
CA TYR A 1198 24.92 8.45 9.79
C TYR A 1198 25.96 7.33 9.96
N HIS A 1199 27.24 7.68 10.05
CA HIS A 1199 28.35 6.72 10.18
C HIS A 1199 28.42 6.00 11.54
N ARG A 1200 27.70 6.49 12.56
CA ARG A 1200 27.63 5.87 13.89
C ARG A 1200 26.42 4.94 14.04
N LEU A 1201 25.48 4.99 13.09
CA LEU A 1201 24.35 4.08 13.04
C LEU A 1201 24.82 2.66 12.70
N GLY A 1202 24.14 1.66 13.27
CA GLY A 1202 24.34 0.26 12.89
C GLY A 1202 23.98 0.02 11.42
N PRO A 1203 24.48 -1.06 10.79
CA PRO A 1203 24.18 -1.37 9.40
C PRO A 1203 22.67 -1.45 9.08
N VAL A 1204 21.88 -1.96 10.03
CA VAL A 1204 20.41 -2.07 9.91
C VAL A 1204 19.78 -0.68 9.88
N ASP A 1205 20.11 0.19 10.84
CA ASP A 1205 19.57 1.55 10.91
C ASP A 1205 19.98 2.39 9.69
N GLN A 1206 21.20 2.20 9.18
CA GLN A 1206 21.65 2.84 7.93
C GLN A 1206 20.80 2.39 6.73
N ALA A 1207 20.51 1.09 6.63
CA ALA A 1207 19.72 0.51 5.54
C ALA A 1207 18.27 1.04 5.59
N MET A 1208 17.62 0.96 6.76
CA MET A 1208 16.27 1.51 6.99
C MET A 1208 16.20 3.03 6.74
N LEU A 1209 17.25 3.78 7.08
CA LEU A 1209 17.30 5.22 6.82
C LEU A 1209 17.43 5.52 5.33
N ASN A 1210 18.26 4.78 4.59
CA ASN A 1210 18.40 4.91 3.13
C ASN A 1210 17.09 4.58 2.40
N GLN A 1211 16.42 3.52 2.85
CA GLN A 1211 15.09 3.15 2.40
C GLN A 1211 14.07 4.29 2.58
N SER A 1212 14.06 4.87 3.78
CA SER A 1212 13.15 5.96 4.13
C SER A 1212 13.39 7.18 3.21
N PHE A 1213 14.66 7.49 2.90
CA PHE A 1213 14.99 8.53 1.92
C PHE A 1213 14.56 8.19 0.48
N ALA A 1214 14.65 6.93 0.06
CA ALA A 1214 14.13 6.51 -1.24
C ALA A 1214 12.60 6.72 -1.32
N GLN A 1215 11.89 6.46 -0.23
CA GLN A 1215 10.46 6.69 -0.14
C GLN A 1215 10.11 8.19 -0.16
N VAL A 1216 10.88 9.03 0.52
CA VAL A 1216 10.77 10.49 0.43
C VAL A 1216 10.88 10.96 -1.03
N ALA A 1217 11.86 10.46 -1.79
CA ALA A 1217 12.01 10.80 -3.20
C ALA A 1217 10.82 10.33 -4.06
N ALA A 1218 10.25 9.15 -3.75
CA ALA A 1218 9.09 8.62 -4.45
C ALA A 1218 7.84 9.49 -4.25
N VAL A 1219 7.55 9.91 -3.01
CA VAL A 1219 6.39 10.78 -2.73
C VAL A 1219 6.56 12.18 -3.33
N GLN A 1220 7.78 12.74 -3.31
CA GLN A 1220 8.08 14.02 -3.95
C GLN A 1220 7.89 13.96 -5.47
N LYS A 1221 8.32 12.85 -6.11
CA LYS A 1221 8.09 12.63 -7.54
C LYS A 1221 6.59 12.60 -7.85
N ARG A 1222 5.78 11.98 -6.98
CA ARG A 1222 4.33 11.93 -7.14
C ARG A 1222 3.70 13.33 -7.02
N VAL A 1223 4.07 14.11 -6.02
CA VAL A 1223 3.62 15.50 -5.85
C VAL A 1223 3.93 16.35 -7.08
N SER A 1224 5.16 16.23 -7.60
CA SER A 1224 5.57 16.95 -8.82
C SER A 1224 4.72 16.56 -10.04
N TYR A 1225 4.46 15.27 -10.22
CA TYR A 1225 3.64 14.77 -11.33
C TYR A 1225 2.17 15.24 -11.22
N ASP A 1226 1.54 15.08 -10.05
CA ASP A 1226 0.12 15.35 -9.87
C ASP A 1226 -0.22 16.85 -9.89
N PHE A 1227 0.66 17.73 -9.40
CA PHE A 1227 0.34 19.16 -9.20
C PHE A 1227 1.13 20.13 -10.08
N LEU A 1228 2.27 19.72 -10.65
CA LEU A 1228 3.16 20.58 -11.45
C LEU A 1228 3.32 20.13 -12.90
N GLY A 1229 2.59 19.11 -13.32
CA GLY A 1229 2.51 18.69 -14.73
C GLY A 1229 3.73 17.95 -15.27
N GLY A 1230 4.58 17.40 -14.39
CA GLY A 1230 5.68 16.46 -14.66
C GLY A 1230 6.50 16.65 -15.96
N THR A 1231 7.74 17.12 -15.83
CA THR A 1231 8.79 16.87 -16.85
C THR A 1231 9.28 15.44 -16.84
#